data_AF-A0A959SVU5-F1
#
_entry.id   AF-A0A959SVU5-F1
#
_cell.length_a   1.000
_cell.length_b   1.000
_cell.length_c   1.000
_cell.angle_alpha   90.00
_cell.angle_beta   90.00
_cell.angle_gamma   90.00
#
_symmetry.space_group_name_H-M   'P 1'
#
loop_
_entity.id
_entity.type
_entity.pdbx_description
1 polymer ?
#
loop_
_entity_poly.entity_id
_entity_poly.type
_entity_poly.pdbx_seq_one_letter_code
_entity_poly.pdbx_strand_id
1 'polypeptide(L)'
;MPAKKSGSSFSVKRRKLLKMLGLTGAASFFQQASAQIRVGKPARELVGIKNPPQYISVELLRPHDLLALELRFYNFSLNGNSLQKKGNPAHMVVVFQPQSISEQAWFEDQDSLETPAPLPGRMLIGGESRLVFSIPSNISSIPLHIEELLAWEKYDLVVNERAKQPAGKVLNRVPINPKIEKIQKKINNVSRTKNTVANKGFTKDEKAIINRELISQERNSRAEAIINVRDNITALIKDPVGPLTELETSLEVPMRLYLSPTSITGWNHIKKLNADKGILKETNQLFELWHTRMGTKTKNGNVDESSLTNEQRILRAMWADDADKDYKAIIAKKIPDPYLGRTSMNNKDRHRIVHESSNFQIPKFVPQPIKAYKLFLTTLGAWLDSEFVVERKKLQEAGVLQSSNESGGSIFKKILNTNTETAGNALNLLKWRHIETMAREHYVEIVEAGNIIPFGHEAVLITITERKPHPGTKTAANFQRQLVVITETSKDYNYRDGKGEFMNFCFSRVEMITTASPLLDKNKKSLFNDGNSDDTDQFIIQTGGKDFLFKIKAEDLDGNFVDFNIPLAFISTDMLGNASNLTKLTDAYNGGFAITNKYDLKGQKFTLAPQVQNGNDTTYVAQQITFGVRKYTDTNEPQGFLPTVKEVNIIEPSYQRLTGIAQSVPVSLEDDNNKGHVFAKFVIKQAVNFAGQSDKTGGMATPNFNLSGLSKLAGAFGGDINKFKTASASADDFFSVANIPDPKLFGVFKLSEILKFVAGANTDSYDITKPLMDRAPKIPNLTTEETADEYITSYVIKPELKNVDLGFAKFVQKNGAAFSIVTQARIKKKNPTGTPAFGTNATLTAFKIAILKDLINIDFNKIQFVTEAGKKADVSVEMANPCVVFGGPLAFINNLNDLIPSDGFSDPPYLTLSLTGIKCGFTLAIPNVQMGVFSLSNMTLGAEVNLPFTGAPLTFGFNFCSRQQPFCLTVSFLGGGGFFGMEIDLNGIRMIEASLEFGAAASINLGVASGGVSIMAGIYFKMELVDGQNSTTLTGYVRINGALCILGLITASIELYMALTYLIDKEKAFGEATLKMKIEVLFFSASVTLHTSRTFKGSGKDPNFQMAIKENEWLEYCAAFAA
;
A
#
# COMPACT_ATOMS: atom_id res chain seq x y z
N MET A 1 -40.33 -11.52 -22.03
CA MET A 1 -41.45 -12.30 -22.64
C MET A 1 -40.90 -13.14 -23.79
N PRO A 2 -41.31 -14.41 -23.96
CA PRO A 2 -41.03 -15.11 -25.20
C PRO A 2 -41.86 -14.45 -26.31
N ALA A 3 -41.29 -14.38 -27.52
CA ALA A 3 -41.91 -13.82 -28.70
C ALA A 3 -43.42 -14.07 -28.69
N LYS A 4 -44.21 -12.98 -28.59
CA LYS A 4 -45.65 -13.06 -28.85
C LYS A 4 -45.79 -13.77 -30.20
N LYS A 5 -46.36 -14.97 -30.17
CA LYS A 5 -46.88 -15.65 -31.36
C LYS A 5 -48.04 -14.78 -31.89
N SER A 6 -47.72 -13.66 -32.55
CA SER A 6 -48.66 -12.99 -33.44
C SER A 6 -48.52 -13.62 -34.82
N GLY A 7 -49.67 -13.80 -35.49
CA GLY A 7 -49.82 -14.67 -36.66
C GLY A 7 -48.80 -14.43 -37.78
N SER A 8 -48.32 -15.53 -38.36
CA SER A 8 -47.30 -15.65 -39.42
C SER A 8 -45.97 -14.95 -39.10
N SER A 9 -44.87 -15.72 -39.09
CA SER A 9 -43.50 -15.20 -38.97
C SER A 9 -43.30 -13.97 -39.87
N PHE A 10 -42.63 -12.93 -39.37
CA PHE A 10 -42.27 -11.75 -40.17
C PHE A 10 -41.57 -12.14 -41.48
N SER A 11 -40.80 -13.24 -41.52
CA SER A 11 -40.21 -13.75 -42.77
C SER A 11 -41.27 -14.13 -43.81
N VAL A 12 -42.43 -14.64 -43.37
CA VAL A 12 -43.59 -14.96 -44.22
C VAL A 12 -44.31 -13.68 -44.64
N LYS A 13 -44.50 -12.70 -43.75
CA LYS A 13 -45.08 -11.39 -44.08
C LYS A 13 -44.20 -10.61 -45.05
N ARG A 14 -42.88 -10.54 -44.82
CA ARG A 14 -41.89 -9.92 -45.71
C ARG A 14 -41.79 -10.64 -47.04
N ARG A 15 -41.77 -11.98 -47.08
CA ARG A 15 -41.79 -12.74 -48.35
C ARG A 15 -43.09 -12.52 -49.11
N LYS A 16 -44.23 -12.44 -48.43
CA LYS A 16 -45.53 -12.12 -49.03
C LYS A 16 -45.58 -10.68 -49.52
N LEU A 17 -45.03 -9.73 -48.78
CA LEU A 17 -44.87 -8.32 -49.15
C LEU A 17 -43.95 -8.17 -50.38
N LEU A 18 -42.79 -8.80 -50.39
CA LEU A 18 -41.86 -8.80 -51.52
C LEU A 18 -42.47 -9.47 -52.76
N LYS A 19 -43.24 -10.55 -52.58
CA LYS A 19 -44.05 -11.16 -53.66
C LYS A 19 -45.13 -10.20 -54.16
N MET A 20 -45.80 -9.47 -53.26
CA MET A 20 -46.86 -8.51 -53.58
C MET A 20 -46.33 -7.24 -54.26
N LEU A 21 -45.10 -6.84 -53.94
CA LEU A 21 -44.36 -5.75 -54.59
C LEU A 21 -43.63 -6.21 -55.88
N GLY A 22 -43.78 -7.49 -56.29
CA GLY A 22 -43.23 -8.01 -57.55
C GLY A 22 -41.72 -8.29 -57.57
N LEU A 23 -41.05 -8.32 -56.42
CA LEU A 23 -39.58 -8.39 -56.31
C LEU A 23 -38.97 -9.80 -56.33
N THR A 24 -39.78 -10.86 -56.40
CA THR A 24 -39.29 -12.24 -56.52
C THR A 24 -39.61 -12.78 -57.91
N GLY A 25 -38.66 -12.63 -58.84
CA GLY A 25 -38.60 -13.21 -60.18
C GLY A 25 -39.83 -13.97 -60.69
N ALA A 26 -40.80 -13.25 -61.25
CA ALA A 26 -41.74 -13.75 -62.25
C ALA A 26 -42.21 -12.53 -63.07
N ALA A 27 -41.59 -12.34 -64.23
CA ALA A 27 -41.96 -11.32 -65.20
C ALA A 27 -43.28 -11.71 -65.87
N SER A 28 -44.40 -11.13 -65.43
CA SER A 28 -45.63 -10.92 -66.21
C SER A 28 -46.72 -10.34 -65.32
N PHE A 29 -46.82 -9.01 -65.24
CA PHE A 29 -48.04 -8.19 -65.06
C PHE A 29 -47.60 -6.72 -64.94
N PHE A 30 -46.97 -6.20 -66.01
CA PHE A 30 -46.75 -4.76 -66.16
C PHE A 30 -48.03 -4.14 -66.73
N GLN A 31 -49.00 -3.81 -65.88
CA GLN A 31 -50.06 -2.85 -66.23
C GLN A 31 -50.85 -2.40 -64.98
N GLN A 32 -50.22 -1.59 -64.14
CA GLN A 32 -50.77 -0.34 -63.61
C GLN A 32 -49.76 0.27 -62.62
N ALA A 33 -49.16 1.40 -63.02
CA ALA A 33 -48.25 2.21 -62.21
C ALA A 33 -48.93 2.95 -61.03
N SER A 34 -50.18 2.60 -60.71
CA SER A 34 -50.99 3.31 -59.71
C SER A 34 -50.77 2.72 -58.31
N ALA A 35 -50.58 3.61 -57.33
CA ALA A 35 -50.58 3.25 -55.92
C ALA A 35 -51.83 2.43 -55.55
N GLN A 36 -51.65 1.35 -54.80
CA GLN A 36 -52.75 0.51 -54.34
C GLN A 36 -53.15 0.91 -52.92
N ILE A 37 -54.44 1.20 -52.72
CA ILE A 37 -55.05 1.43 -51.41
C ILE A 37 -55.99 0.26 -51.14
N ARG A 38 -55.80 -0.46 -50.04
CA ARG A 38 -56.68 -1.57 -49.64
C ARG A 38 -57.24 -1.30 -48.26
N VAL A 39 -58.56 -1.29 -48.13
CA VAL A 39 -59.24 -1.11 -46.84
C VAL A 39 -59.59 -2.48 -46.27
N GLY A 40 -59.02 -2.81 -45.10
CA GLY A 40 -59.31 -4.04 -44.36
C GLY A 40 -60.57 -3.92 -43.50
N LYS A 41 -61.29 -5.03 -43.29
CA LYS A 41 -62.35 -5.12 -42.27
C LYS A 41 -61.73 -5.00 -40.86
N PRO A 42 -62.47 -4.49 -39.85
CA PRO A 42 -61.96 -4.37 -38.49
C PRO A 42 -61.44 -5.71 -38.00
N ALA A 43 -60.20 -5.75 -37.50
CA ALA A 43 -59.57 -6.98 -37.05
C ALA A 43 -60.39 -7.59 -35.89
N ARG A 44 -60.84 -8.84 -36.05
CA ARG A 44 -61.39 -9.68 -34.99
C ARG A 44 -60.29 -10.57 -34.39
N GLU A 45 -60.30 -10.66 -33.07
CA GLU A 45 -59.62 -11.63 -32.19
C GLU A 45 -58.08 -11.59 -32.11
N LEU A 46 -57.58 -10.93 -31.07
CA LEU A 46 -56.46 -11.46 -30.28
C LEU A 46 -57.07 -12.18 -29.07
N VAL A 47 -56.86 -13.50 -28.99
CA VAL A 47 -57.34 -14.34 -27.89
C VAL A 47 -56.81 -13.78 -26.56
N GLY A 48 -57.73 -13.43 -25.65
CA GLY A 48 -57.42 -13.00 -24.27
C GLY A 48 -57.62 -11.51 -23.95
N ILE A 49 -58.02 -10.65 -24.90
CA ILE A 49 -58.33 -9.24 -24.62
C ILE A 49 -59.85 -9.05 -24.54
N LYS A 50 -60.38 -8.69 -23.35
CA LYS A 50 -61.75 -8.17 -23.21
C LYS A 50 -61.84 -6.82 -23.94
N ASN A 51 -62.70 -6.73 -24.97
CA ASN A 51 -62.95 -5.55 -25.82
C ASN A 51 -61.72 -5.03 -26.60
N PRO A 52 -61.31 -5.67 -27.72
CA PRO A 52 -60.25 -5.13 -28.57
C PRO A 52 -60.67 -3.78 -29.20
N PRO A 53 -59.75 -2.81 -29.32
CA PRO A 53 -60.08 -1.51 -29.91
C PRO A 53 -60.41 -1.67 -31.40
N GLN A 54 -61.57 -1.15 -31.81
CA GLN A 54 -62.00 -1.17 -33.20
C GLN A 54 -61.32 -0.04 -34.00
N TYR A 55 -60.57 -0.40 -35.04
CA TYR A 55 -59.99 0.52 -36.01
C TYR A 55 -60.30 0.08 -37.44
N ILE A 56 -60.21 1.04 -38.37
CA ILE A 56 -60.20 0.76 -39.82
C ILE A 56 -58.74 0.71 -40.26
N SER A 57 -58.32 -0.41 -40.88
CA SER A 57 -56.97 -0.55 -41.41
C SER A 57 -56.95 -0.22 -42.91
N VAL A 58 -55.98 0.58 -43.33
CA VAL A 58 -55.73 0.95 -44.73
C VAL A 58 -54.29 0.59 -45.07
N GLU A 59 -54.11 -0.37 -45.97
CA GLU A 59 -52.79 -0.71 -46.52
C GLU A 59 -52.48 0.21 -47.71
N LEU A 60 -51.32 0.87 -47.66
CA LEU A 60 -50.84 1.79 -48.69
C LEU A 60 -49.58 1.22 -49.33
N LEU A 61 -49.64 0.90 -50.63
CA LEU A 61 -48.55 0.27 -51.38
C LEU A 61 -48.18 1.06 -52.64
N ARG A 62 -46.89 1.34 -52.83
CA ARG A 62 -46.32 1.87 -54.08
C ARG A 62 -45.05 1.08 -54.43
N PRO A 63 -45.11 0.12 -55.38
CA PRO A 63 -44.00 -0.78 -55.67
C PRO A 63 -42.73 -0.11 -56.18
N HIS A 64 -42.85 0.97 -56.97
CA HIS A 64 -41.71 1.61 -57.65
C HIS A 64 -40.65 2.17 -56.70
N ASP A 65 -41.06 2.76 -55.58
CA ASP A 65 -40.19 3.30 -54.55
C ASP A 65 -40.27 2.50 -53.23
N LEU A 66 -40.91 1.33 -53.24
CA LEU A 66 -41.13 0.49 -52.06
C LEU A 66 -41.82 1.22 -50.90
N LEU A 67 -42.85 2.02 -51.15
CA LEU A 67 -43.77 2.44 -50.08
C LEU A 67 -44.62 1.24 -49.65
N ALA A 68 -44.60 0.91 -48.36
CA ALA A 68 -45.50 -0.06 -47.76
C ALA A 68 -45.80 0.32 -46.31
N LEU A 69 -47.02 0.79 -46.07
CA LEU A 69 -47.49 1.19 -44.75
C LEU A 69 -48.85 0.55 -44.44
N GLU A 70 -49.09 0.28 -43.17
CA GLU A 70 -50.43 0.05 -42.65
C GLU A 70 -50.85 1.29 -41.85
N LEU A 71 -51.99 1.88 -42.20
CA LEU A 71 -52.58 3.03 -41.51
C LEU A 71 -53.82 2.57 -40.74
N ARG A 72 -53.79 2.65 -39.40
CA ARG A 72 -54.92 2.29 -38.54
C ARG A 72 -55.63 3.53 -38.04
N PHE A 73 -56.92 3.66 -38.37
CA PHE A 73 -57.76 4.81 -38.01
C PHE A 73 -58.71 4.45 -36.87
N TYR A 74 -58.52 5.09 -35.73
CA TYR A 74 -59.34 4.91 -34.52
C TYR A 74 -60.40 6.00 -34.43
N ASN A 75 -61.64 5.61 -34.10
CA ASN A 75 -62.80 6.49 -34.05
C ASN A 75 -63.24 7.05 -35.42
N PHE A 76 -63.15 6.21 -36.47
CA PHE A 76 -63.59 6.50 -37.83
C PHE A 76 -64.64 5.49 -38.34
N SER A 77 -65.44 5.90 -39.32
CA SER A 77 -66.24 5.04 -40.21
C SER A 77 -65.82 5.25 -41.66
N LEU A 78 -65.93 4.19 -42.47
CA LEU A 78 -65.77 4.31 -43.91
C LEU A 78 -67.10 4.78 -44.52
N ASN A 79 -67.07 5.84 -45.33
CA ASN A 79 -68.20 6.29 -46.14
C ASN A 79 -67.72 6.62 -47.56
N GLY A 80 -68.11 5.79 -48.53
CA GLY A 80 -67.62 5.89 -49.90
C GLY A 80 -66.09 5.81 -49.98
N ASN A 81 -65.47 6.80 -50.65
CA ASN A 81 -64.02 6.91 -50.77
C ASN A 81 -63.38 7.81 -49.69
N SER A 82 -63.99 7.92 -48.51
CA SER A 82 -63.53 8.78 -47.42
C SER A 82 -63.68 8.12 -46.04
N LEU A 83 -62.77 8.45 -45.13
CA LEU A 83 -62.84 8.12 -43.72
C LEU A 83 -63.53 9.26 -42.96
N GLN A 84 -64.70 9.00 -42.39
CA GLN A 84 -65.49 9.95 -41.62
C GLN A 84 -65.19 9.82 -40.13
N LYS A 85 -64.87 10.92 -39.46
CA LYS A 85 -64.54 10.94 -38.03
C LYS A 85 -65.83 10.79 -37.21
N LYS A 86 -65.86 9.83 -36.28
CA LYS A 86 -67.03 9.56 -35.41
C LYS A 86 -67.06 10.42 -34.15
N GLY A 87 -65.90 10.92 -33.70
CA GLY A 87 -65.79 11.74 -32.50
C GLY A 87 -64.34 12.10 -32.15
N ASN A 88 -64.13 12.77 -31.03
CA ASN A 88 -62.80 13.05 -30.47
C ASN A 88 -62.59 12.25 -29.17
N PRO A 89 -61.35 11.80 -28.86
CA PRO A 89 -60.17 11.88 -29.72
C PRO A 89 -60.26 10.89 -30.89
N ALA A 90 -59.62 11.22 -32.02
CA ALA A 90 -59.47 10.34 -33.17
C ALA A 90 -58.01 10.27 -33.56
N HIS A 91 -57.53 9.09 -33.89
CA HIS A 91 -56.11 8.84 -34.11
C HIS A 91 -55.85 8.13 -35.43
N MET A 92 -54.71 8.45 -36.04
CA MET A 92 -54.11 7.69 -37.13
C MET A 92 -52.79 7.10 -36.65
N VAL A 93 -52.70 5.77 -36.64
CA VAL A 93 -51.46 5.04 -36.32
C VAL A 93 -50.84 4.57 -37.64
N VAL A 94 -49.65 5.05 -37.93
CA VAL A 94 -48.84 4.62 -39.07
C VAL A 94 -47.92 3.51 -38.61
N VAL A 95 -48.09 2.30 -39.14
CA VAL A 95 -47.29 1.13 -38.80
C VAL A 95 -46.29 0.86 -39.92
N PHE A 96 -45.04 0.71 -39.52
CA PHE A 96 -43.92 0.39 -40.38
C PHE A 96 -43.56 -1.09 -40.25
N GLN A 97 -42.94 -1.63 -41.31
CA GLN A 97 -42.18 -2.87 -41.22
C GLN A 97 -41.07 -2.75 -40.14
N PRO A 98 -40.47 -3.84 -39.65
CA PRO A 98 -39.35 -3.81 -38.72
C PRO A 98 -38.27 -2.83 -39.15
N GLN A 99 -37.92 -1.95 -38.22
CA GLN A 99 -36.99 -0.86 -38.45
C GLN A 99 -35.56 -1.18 -38.01
N SER A 100 -35.35 -2.28 -37.28
CA SER A 100 -34.05 -2.69 -36.75
C SER A 100 -33.78 -4.18 -36.95
N ILE A 101 -32.50 -4.50 -37.14
CA ILE A 101 -31.94 -5.85 -37.26
C ILE A 101 -30.68 -5.85 -36.40
N SER A 102 -30.59 -6.80 -35.47
CA SER A 102 -29.37 -7.01 -34.69
C SER A 102 -28.69 -8.28 -35.17
N GLU A 103 -27.37 -8.22 -35.29
CA GLU A 103 -26.53 -9.29 -35.80
C GLU A 103 -25.49 -9.66 -34.74
N GLN A 104 -25.07 -10.93 -34.76
CA GLN A 104 -23.94 -11.40 -33.98
C GLN A 104 -22.69 -10.56 -34.26
N ALA A 105 -21.98 -10.22 -33.20
CA ALA A 105 -20.66 -9.62 -33.24
C ALA A 105 -19.57 -10.64 -32.85
N TRP A 106 -18.34 -10.38 -33.28
CA TRP A 106 -17.14 -11.13 -32.95
C TRP A 106 -16.12 -10.22 -32.27
N PHE A 107 -15.11 -10.78 -31.62
CA PHE A 107 -14.10 -9.99 -30.90
C PHE A 107 -13.05 -9.40 -31.84
N GLU A 108 -12.56 -8.21 -31.52
CA GLU A 108 -11.38 -7.58 -32.11
C GLU A 108 -10.39 -7.28 -30.98
N ASP A 109 -9.20 -7.88 -31.05
CA ASP A 109 -8.06 -7.55 -30.19
C ASP A 109 -7.06 -6.68 -30.95
N GLN A 110 -5.92 -6.38 -30.32
CA GLN A 110 -4.91 -5.48 -30.89
C GLN A 110 -4.31 -6.00 -32.21
N ASP A 111 -4.22 -7.32 -32.37
CA ASP A 111 -3.45 -7.95 -33.45
C ASP A 111 -4.34 -8.65 -34.48
N SER A 112 -5.62 -8.87 -34.18
CA SER A 112 -6.48 -9.73 -34.98
C SER A 112 -7.99 -9.46 -34.87
N LEU A 113 -8.69 -9.87 -35.93
CA LEU A 113 -10.15 -10.00 -35.94
C LEU A 113 -10.50 -11.49 -35.75
N GLU A 114 -11.38 -11.80 -34.80
CA GLU A 114 -11.86 -13.16 -34.60
C GLU A 114 -12.55 -13.67 -35.88
N THR A 115 -12.20 -14.88 -36.34
CA THR A 115 -12.76 -15.42 -37.59
C THR A 115 -14.27 -15.66 -37.44
N PRO A 116 -15.14 -15.00 -38.25
CA PRO A 116 -16.58 -15.15 -38.13
C PRO A 116 -17.04 -16.59 -38.45
N ALA A 117 -17.62 -17.28 -37.46
CA ALA A 117 -18.23 -18.59 -37.62
C ALA A 117 -19.40 -18.81 -36.62
N PRO A 118 -20.51 -19.47 -37.02
CA PRO A 118 -20.88 -19.88 -38.39
C PRO A 118 -21.26 -18.67 -39.27
N LEU A 119 -21.24 -18.85 -40.60
CA LEU A 119 -21.71 -17.87 -41.59
C LEU A 119 -23.00 -18.33 -42.28
N PRO A 120 -24.02 -17.45 -42.46
CA PRO A 120 -24.09 -16.10 -41.93
C PRO A 120 -24.20 -16.12 -40.39
N GLY A 121 -23.74 -15.05 -39.74
CA GLY A 121 -23.90 -14.88 -38.29
C GLY A 121 -25.37 -14.89 -37.88
N ARG A 122 -25.62 -15.12 -36.59
CA ARG A 122 -26.99 -15.11 -36.06
C ARG A 122 -27.59 -13.70 -36.22
N MET A 123 -28.89 -13.64 -36.53
CA MET A 123 -29.61 -12.37 -36.68
C MET A 123 -30.99 -12.44 -36.02
N LEU A 124 -31.45 -11.29 -35.53
CA LEU A 124 -32.83 -11.07 -35.09
C LEU A 124 -33.38 -9.85 -35.81
N ILE A 125 -34.68 -9.91 -36.11
CA ILE A 125 -35.41 -8.82 -36.77
C ILE A 125 -36.43 -8.26 -35.78
N GLY A 126 -36.51 -6.93 -35.70
CA GLY A 126 -37.34 -6.21 -34.75
C GLY A 126 -38.84 -6.44 -34.97
N GLY A 127 -39.62 -5.94 -34.04
CA GLY A 127 -41.07 -5.85 -34.11
C GLY A 127 -41.57 -4.64 -34.89
N GLU A 128 -42.85 -4.32 -34.68
CA GLU A 128 -43.55 -3.21 -35.36
C GLU A 128 -43.12 -1.86 -34.76
N SER A 129 -42.72 -0.93 -35.63
CA SER A 129 -42.54 0.48 -35.27
C SER A 129 -43.75 1.30 -35.71
N ARG A 130 -44.15 2.29 -34.91
CA ARG A 130 -45.34 3.09 -35.18
C ARG A 130 -45.15 4.58 -34.87
N LEU A 131 -45.75 5.41 -35.73
CA LEU A 131 -46.00 6.83 -35.47
C LEU A 131 -47.49 7.01 -35.21
N VAL A 132 -47.86 7.76 -34.18
CA VAL A 132 -49.28 8.01 -33.86
C VAL A 132 -49.57 9.49 -33.98
N PHE A 133 -50.64 9.82 -34.70
CA PHE A 133 -51.08 11.18 -34.93
C PHE A 133 -52.49 11.39 -34.38
N SER A 134 -52.69 12.51 -33.68
CA SER A 134 -54.01 12.99 -33.30
C SER A 134 -54.60 13.78 -34.46
N ILE A 135 -55.83 13.46 -34.83
CA ILE A 135 -56.55 14.15 -35.89
C ILE A 135 -57.27 15.36 -35.29
N PRO A 136 -56.92 16.60 -35.71
CA PRO A 136 -57.54 17.82 -35.21
C PRO A 136 -59.08 17.84 -35.29
N SER A 137 -59.72 18.59 -34.41
CA SER A 137 -61.19 18.69 -34.35
C SER A 137 -61.79 19.35 -35.60
N ASN A 138 -61.04 20.20 -36.31
CA ASN A 138 -61.46 20.84 -37.55
C ASN A 138 -61.41 19.92 -38.78
N ILE A 139 -60.88 18.69 -38.65
CA ILE A 139 -60.87 17.70 -39.73
C ILE A 139 -61.96 16.66 -39.45
N SER A 140 -63.04 16.71 -40.22
CA SER A 140 -64.21 15.81 -40.10
C SER A 140 -64.13 14.57 -41.01
N SER A 141 -63.39 14.66 -42.12
CA SER A 141 -63.19 13.56 -43.06
C SER A 141 -61.81 13.57 -43.69
N ILE A 142 -61.30 12.38 -44.04
CA ILE A 142 -60.01 12.19 -44.73
C ILE A 142 -60.28 11.38 -46.01
N PRO A 143 -60.05 11.94 -47.20
CA PRO A 143 -60.18 11.19 -48.45
C PRO A 143 -59.20 10.02 -48.55
N LEU A 144 -59.63 8.90 -49.14
CA LEU A 144 -58.75 7.75 -49.45
C LEU A 144 -57.92 8.01 -50.71
N HIS A 145 -57.10 9.05 -50.66
CA HIS A 145 -56.12 9.41 -51.69
C HIS A 145 -54.72 9.44 -51.07
N ILE A 146 -53.71 8.92 -51.80
CA ILE A 146 -52.34 8.78 -51.29
C ILE A 146 -51.76 10.10 -50.77
N GLU A 147 -52.02 11.22 -51.45
CA GLU A 147 -51.51 12.53 -51.04
C GLU A 147 -52.11 13.01 -49.71
N GLU A 148 -53.38 12.69 -49.43
CA GLU A 148 -54.07 13.03 -48.19
C GLU A 148 -53.72 12.06 -47.04
N LEU A 149 -53.57 10.77 -47.35
CA LEU A 149 -53.10 9.75 -46.39
C LEU A 149 -51.64 9.95 -45.95
N LEU A 150 -50.84 10.60 -46.79
CA LEU A 150 -49.45 11.00 -46.51
C LEU A 150 -49.33 12.46 -46.05
N ALA A 151 -50.41 13.20 -45.82
CA ALA A 151 -50.35 14.59 -45.37
C ALA A 151 -50.14 14.73 -43.85
N TRP A 152 -49.14 14.03 -43.30
CA TRP A 152 -48.91 13.94 -41.85
C TRP A 152 -48.55 15.28 -41.20
N GLU A 153 -48.07 16.25 -41.98
CA GLU A 153 -47.80 17.60 -41.49
C GLU A 153 -49.06 18.34 -41.00
N LYS A 154 -50.25 17.88 -41.44
CA LYS A 154 -51.55 18.42 -41.01
C LYS A 154 -51.96 17.95 -39.60
N TYR A 155 -51.28 16.95 -39.03
CA TYR A 155 -51.64 16.32 -37.77
C TYR A 155 -50.57 16.58 -36.69
N ASP A 156 -50.92 16.29 -35.43
CA ASP A 156 -50.01 16.42 -34.30
C ASP A 156 -49.58 15.05 -33.79
N LEU A 157 -48.29 14.90 -33.56
CA LEU A 157 -47.70 13.64 -33.10
C LEU A 157 -48.10 13.36 -31.65
N VAL A 158 -48.65 12.18 -31.39
CA VAL A 158 -48.99 11.68 -30.06
C VAL A 158 -47.80 10.91 -29.51
N VAL A 159 -47.25 11.44 -28.43
CA VAL A 159 -46.08 10.91 -27.73
C VAL A 159 -46.43 10.76 -26.24
N ASN A 160 -45.79 9.82 -25.57
CA ASN A 160 -45.93 9.65 -24.12
C ASN A 160 -45.48 10.91 -23.36
N GLU A 161 -46.01 11.17 -22.16
CA GLU A 161 -45.65 12.37 -21.38
C GLU A 161 -44.15 12.45 -21.10
N ARG A 162 -43.47 11.33 -20.84
CA ARG A 162 -42.01 11.31 -20.63
C ARG A 162 -41.24 11.72 -21.90
N ALA A 163 -41.81 11.54 -23.09
CA ALA A 163 -41.20 12.01 -24.34
C ALA A 163 -41.39 13.51 -24.59
N LYS A 164 -42.28 14.19 -23.85
CA LYS A 164 -42.52 15.62 -24.01
C LYS A 164 -41.38 16.45 -23.40
N GLN A 165 -41.11 17.60 -24.00
CA GLN A 165 -40.26 18.63 -23.39
C GLN A 165 -41.14 19.60 -22.58
N PRO A 166 -40.75 19.99 -21.37
CA PRO A 166 -41.43 21.08 -20.67
C PRO A 166 -41.20 22.41 -21.40
N ALA A 167 -42.23 23.26 -21.43
CA ALA A 167 -42.13 24.61 -21.96
C ALA A 167 -41.16 25.44 -21.10
N GLY A 168 -40.31 26.26 -21.73
CA GLY A 168 -39.38 27.14 -21.01
C GLY A 168 -40.07 28.36 -20.40
N LYS A 169 -39.42 29.01 -19.42
CA LYS A 169 -39.74 30.40 -19.05
C LYS A 169 -39.15 31.36 -20.10
N VAL A 170 -39.91 32.41 -20.44
CA VAL A 170 -39.45 33.55 -21.23
C VAL A 170 -38.25 34.18 -20.55
N LEU A 171 -37.02 33.91 -21.00
CA LEU A 171 -35.88 34.74 -20.61
C LEU A 171 -36.03 36.10 -21.30
N ASN A 172 -36.07 37.17 -20.49
CA ASN A 172 -36.23 38.54 -20.95
C ASN A 172 -35.27 38.86 -22.11
N ARG A 173 -35.89 39.34 -23.19
CA ARG A 173 -35.36 39.87 -24.46
C ARG A 173 -33.86 40.27 -24.42
N VAL A 174 -33.03 39.55 -25.18
CA VAL A 174 -31.83 40.17 -25.78
C VAL A 174 -32.33 41.21 -26.78
N PRO A 175 -31.80 42.45 -26.79
CA PRO A 175 -32.27 43.49 -27.71
C PRO A 175 -32.21 43.00 -29.16
N ILE A 176 -33.28 43.25 -29.92
CA ILE A 176 -33.36 42.95 -31.35
C ILE A 176 -32.24 43.74 -32.04
N ASN A 177 -31.16 43.05 -32.40
CA ASN A 177 -30.04 43.62 -33.11
C ASN A 177 -30.44 43.80 -34.60
N PRO A 178 -30.17 44.95 -35.25
CA PRO A 178 -30.42 45.17 -36.69
C PRO A 178 -29.77 44.13 -37.62
N LYS A 179 -28.90 43.26 -37.11
CA LYS A 179 -28.41 42.05 -37.81
C LYS A 179 -29.53 41.05 -38.19
N ILE A 180 -30.69 41.05 -37.53
CA ILE A 180 -31.79 40.09 -37.81
C ILE A 180 -32.34 40.23 -39.23
N GLU A 181 -32.51 41.45 -39.77
CA GLU A 181 -32.94 41.65 -41.16
C GLU A 181 -31.89 41.15 -42.17
N LYS A 182 -30.59 41.37 -41.90
CA LYS A 182 -29.50 40.83 -42.73
C LYS A 182 -29.46 39.30 -42.71
N ILE A 183 -29.72 38.70 -41.55
CA ILE A 183 -29.79 37.25 -41.37
C ILE A 183 -31.03 36.68 -42.07
N GLN A 184 -32.21 37.31 -41.96
CA GLN A 184 -33.43 36.94 -42.68
C GLN A 184 -33.25 37.05 -44.21
N LYS A 185 -32.55 38.08 -44.71
CA LYS A 185 -32.15 38.17 -46.13
C LYS A 185 -31.21 37.03 -46.54
N LYS A 186 -30.22 36.67 -45.71
CA LYS A 186 -29.35 35.50 -45.95
C LYS A 186 -30.16 34.19 -45.98
N ILE A 187 -31.08 33.98 -45.04
CA ILE A 187 -31.98 32.81 -45.01
C ILE A 187 -32.83 32.75 -46.27
N ASN A 188 -33.48 33.84 -46.67
CA ASN A 188 -34.32 33.89 -47.86
C ASN A 188 -33.52 33.65 -49.15
N ASN A 189 -32.25 34.07 -49.21
CA ASN A 189 -31.36 33.77 -50.32
C ASN A 189 -30.93 32.29 -50.35
N VAL A 190 -30.62 31.69 -49.19
CA VAL A 190 -30.25 30.27 -49.08
C VAL A 190 -31.44 29.35 -49.40
N SER A 191 -32.65 29.70 -48.95
CA SER A 191 -33.89 28.94 -49.20
C SER A 191 -34.38 29.02 -50.67
N ARG A 192 -33.90 29.99 -51.46
CA ARG A 192 -34.25 30.12 -52.90
C ARG A 192 -33.39 29.23 -53.80
N THR A 193 -32.19 28.87 -53.40
CA THR A 193 -31.32 27.91 -54.10
C THR A 193 -31.58 26.49 -53.60
N LYS A 194 -32.46 25.76 -54.29
CA LYS A 194 -32.87 24.37 -53.96
C LYS A 194 -31.76 23.31 -53.89
N ASN A 195 -30.50 23.67 -54.07
CA ASN A 195 -29.36 22.77 -53.97
C ASN A 195 -28.18 23.49 -53.30
N THR A 196 -28.06 23.39 -51.97
CA THR A 196 -26.73 23.48 -51.37
C THR A 196 -26.65 22.69 -50.07
N VAL A 197 -25.80 21.67 -50.10
CA VAL A 197 -25.10 21.14 -48.93
C VAL A 197 -24.31 22.28 -48.28
N ALA A 198 -24.27 22.28 -46.94
CA ALA A 198 -23.44 23.13 -46.07
C ALA A 198 -23.99 24.53 -45.71
N ASN A 199 -24.59 24.61 -44.51
CA ASN A 199 -24.63 25.81 -43.67
C ASN A 199 -23.22 26.20 -43.15
N LYS A 200 -22.21 26.25 -44.04
CA LYS A 200 -20.89 26.80 -43.71
C LYS A 200 -21.01 28.33 -43.76
N GLY A 201 -20.85 28.99 -42.62
CA GLY A 201 -20.77 30.46 -42.54
C GLY A 201 -21.64 31.14 -41.49
N PHE A 202 -22.50 30.40 -40.77
CA PHE A 202 -23.23 30.95 -39.62
C PHE A 202 -22.48 30.67 -38.31
N THR A 203 -22.29 31.69 -37.49
CA THR A 203 -21.73 31.55 -36.13
C THR A 203 -22.71 30.81 -35.22
N LYS A 204 -22.25 30.37 -34.04
CA LYS A 204 -23.09 29.71 -33.03
C LYS A 204 -24.28 30.59 -32.62
N ASP A 205 -24.04 31.89 -32.45
CA ASP A 205 -25.06 32.87 -32.07
C ASP A 205 -26.07 33.12 -33.20
N GLU A 206 -25.61 33.20 -34.45
CA GLU A 206 -26.50 33.32 -35.61
C GLU A 206 -27.42 32.11 -35.72
N LYS A 207 -26.90 30.88 -35.53
CA LYS A 207 -27.72 29.66 -35.52
C LYS A 207 -28.77 29.68 -34.40
N ALA A 208 -28.41 30.14 -33.21
CA ALA A 208 -29.34 30.25 -32.08
C ALA A 208 -30.47 31.26 -32.33
N ILE A 209 -30.15 32.40 -32.94
CA ILE A 209 -31.14 33.43 -33.33
C ILE A 209 -32.09 32.88 -34.39
N ILE A 210 -31.57 32.26 -35.45
CA ILE A 210 -32.37 31.66 -36.53
C ILE A 210 -33.32 30.59 -35.99
N ASN A 211 -32.81 29.75 -35.08
CA ASN A 211 -33.59 28.69 -34.45
C ASN A 211 -34.81 29.24 -33.67
N ARG A 212 -34.64 30.34 -32.92
CA ARG A 212 -35.73 31.03 -32.20
C ARG A 212 -36.80 31.60 -33.14
N GLU A 213 -36.39 32.06 -34.32
CA GLU A 213 -37.33 32.56 -35.33
C GLU A 213 -38.12 31.45 -36.01
N LEU A 214 -37.53 30.26 -36.20
CA LEU A 214 -38.16 29.14 -36.92
C LEU A 214 -39.23 28.37 -36.12
N ILE A 215 -39.19 28.34 -34.78
CA ILE A 215 -40.02 27.42 -33.95
C ILE A 215 -41.07 28.18 -33.12
N SER A 216 -42.34 27.77 -33.18
CA SER A 216 -43.47 28.43 -32.48
C SER A 216 -43.50 28.04 -31.01
N GLN A 217 -43.44 29.06 -30.14
CA GLN A 217 -43.40 29.00 -28.68
C GLN A 217 -42.03 28.60 -28.12
N GLU A 218 -41.71 29.16 -26.96
CA GLU A 218 -40.46 28.97 -26.20
C GLU A 218 -40.29 27.52 -25.75
N ARG A 219 -39.88 26.68 -26.70
CA ARG A 219 -39.58 25.28 -26.49
C ARG A 219 -38.07 25.11 -26.56
N ASN A 220 -37.57 24.38 -25.58
CA ASN A 220 -36.17 24.45 -25.18
C ASN A 220 -35.25 23.71 -26.15
N SER A 221 -34.10 24.31 -26.47
CA SER A 221 -32.96 23.55 -27.00
C SER A 221 -32.52 22.45 -26.01
N ARG A 222 -31.70 21.47 -26.45
CA ARG A 222 -31.15 20.42 -25.56
C ARG A 222 -30.58 20.99 -24.24
N ALA A 223 -29.84 22.10 -24.30
CA ALA A 223 -29.23 22.73 -23.12
C ALA A 223 -30.27 23.41 -22.21
N GLU A 224 -31.19 24.17 -22.80
CA GLU A 224 -32.26 24.84 -22.05
C GLU A 224 -33.28 23.85 -21.48
N ALA A 225 -33.47 22.69 -22.13
CA ALA A 225 -34.42 21.68 -21.69
C ALA A 225 -33.99 21.09 -20.36
N ILE A 226 -32.69 20.89 -20.16
CA ILE A 226 -32.14 20.41 -18.88
C ILE A 226 -32.43 21.43 -17.77
N ILE A 227 -32.28 22.73 -18.05
CA ILE A 227 -32.52 23.81 -17.09
C ILE A 227 -34.02 23.93 -16.76
N ASN A 228 -34.86 24.00 -17.79
CA ASN A 228 -36.30 24.23 -17.63
C ASN A 228 -37.09 22.99 -17.19
N VAL A 229 -36.56 21.78 -17.39
CA VAL A 229 -37.11 20.57 -16.75
C VAL A 229 -37.02 20.72 -15.23
N ARG A 230 -35.90 21.20 -14.66
CA ARG A 230 -35.74 21.33 -13.20
C ARG A 230 -36.87 22.13 -12.54
N ASP A 231 -37.34 23.18 -13.22
CA ASP A 231 -38.42 24.04 -12.72
C ASP A 231 -39.82 23.43 -12.87
N ASN A 232 -40.01 22.44 -13.78
CA ASN A 232 -41.32 21.88 -14.16
C ASN A 232 -41.45 20.36 -13.89
N ILE A 233 -40.56 19.77 -13.09
CA ILE A 233 -40.46 18.31 -12.85
C ILE A 233 -41.80 17.69 -12.40
N THR A 234 -42.61 18.40 -11.61
CA THR A 234 -43.85 17.88 -11.00
C THR A 234 -44.89 17.36 -12.01
N ALA A 235 -44.91 17.88 -13.24
CA ALA A 235 -45.80 17.40 -14.29
C ALA A 235 -45.30 16.09 -14.95
N LEU A 236 -43.97 15.90 -15.03
CA LEU A 236 -43.32 14.78 -15.70
C LEU A 236 -43.09 13.56 -14.80
N ILE A 237 -43.11 13.73 -13.47
CA ILE A 237 -42.98 12.62 -12.49
C ILE A 237 -44.15 11.62 -12.56
N LYS A 238 -45.30 12.02 -13.13
CA LYS A 238 -46.57 11.28 -13.04
C LYS A 238 -46.59 9.96 -13.82
N ASP A 239 -45.81 9.84 -14.89
CA ASP A 239 -45.77 8.65 -15.74
C ASP A 239 -44.57 7.75 -15.39
N PRO A 240 -44.79 6.52 -14.88
CA PRO A 240 -43.70 5.60 -14.57
C PRO A 240 -43.08 4.99 -15.83
N VAL A 241 -41.84 4.48 -15.68
CA VAL A 241 -41.19 3.70 -16.73
C VAL A 241 -41.98 2.41 -16.99
N GLY A 242 -42.28 2.16 -18.27
CA GLY A 242 -43.03 0.98 -18.68
C GLY A 242 -43.26 0.90 -20.18
N PRO A 243 -43.85 -0.22 -20.64
CA PRO A 243 -44.23 -0.40 -22.04
C PRO A 243 -45.22 0.65 -22.53
N LEU A 244 -45.05 1.10 -23.78
CA LEU A 244 -45.93 2.06 -24.45
C LEU A 244 -47.23 1.41 -24.93
N THR A 245 -48.33 2.17 -24.91
CA THR A 245 -49.65 1.75 -25.42
C THR A 245 -49.71 1.86 -26.95
N GLU A 246 -50.69 1.21 -27.59
CA GLU A 246 -50.84 1.21 -29.07
C GLU A 246 -51.09 2.61 -29.65
N LEU A 247 -51.66 3.53 -28.86
CA LEU A 247 -51.97 4.91 -29.26
C LEU A 247 -50.84 5.90 -28.96
N GLU A 248 -49.64 5.42 -28.64
CA GLU A 248 -48.45 6.25 -28.46
C GLU A 248 -47.38 5.90 -29.50
N THR A 249 -46.67 6.92 -29.97
CA THR A 249 -45.53 6.75 -30.89
C THR A 249 -44.42 5.92 -30.24
N SER A 250 -44.00 4.85 -30.93
CA SER A 250 -43.03 3.87 -30.45
C SER A 250 -42.22 3.33 -31.62
N LEU A 251 -40.92 3.64 -31.66
CA LEU A 251 -40.00 3.23 -32.71
C LEU A 251 -39.00 2.23 -32.14
N GLU A 252 -39.02 0.98 -32.60
CA GLU A 252 -38.04 -0.02 -32.18
C GLU A 252 -36.75 0.13 -33.00
N VAL A 253 -35.95 1.11 -32.62
CA VAL A 253 -34.76 1.55 -33.34
C VAL A 253 -33.71 1.99 -32.31
N PRO A 254 -32.71 1.18 -31.96
CA PRO A 254 -32.40 -0.16 -32.47
C PRO A 254 -33.22 -1.29 -31.81
N MET A 255 -32.90 -2.53 -32.18
CA MET A 255 -33.53 -3.77 -31.72
C MET A 255 -33.80 -3.80 -30.20
N ARG A 256 -35.03 -4.18 -29.81
CA ARG A 256 -35.51 -4.27 -28.41
C ARG A 256 -35.51 -2.94 -27.65
N LEU A 257 -35.13 -1.81 -28.25
CA LEU A 257 -35.14 -0.49 -27.63
C LEU A 257 -36.21 0.39 -28.29
N TYR A 258 -37.20 0.84 -27.52
CA TYR A 258 -38.33 1.59 -28.02
C TYR A 258 -38.12 3.08 -27.79
N LEU A 259 -37.80 3.81 -28.85
CA LEU A 259 -37.61 5.25 -28.84
C LEU A 259 -38.92 5.98 -29.16
N SER A 260 -39.09 7.16 -28.58
CA SER A 260 -40.14 8.10 -28.96
C SER A 260 -39.54 9.49 -29.18
N PRO A 261 -39.87 10.17 -30.28
CA PRO A 261 -39.48 11.56 -30.49
C PRO A 261 -40.34 12.50 -29.64
N THR A 262 -40.06 13.80 -29.69
CA THR A 262 -40.90 14.83 -29.05
C THR A 262 -42.09 15.25 -29.93
N SER A 263 -43.08 15.89 -29.33
CA SER A 263 -44.26 16.43 -30.04
C SER A 263 -43.95 17.55 -31.05
N ILE A 264 -42.76 18.16 -31.00
CA ILE A 264 -42.32 19.16 -32.00
C ILE A 264 -41.70 18.52 -33.25
N THR A 265 -41.61 17.19 -33.27
CA THR A 265 -41.09 16.45 -34.41
C THR A 265 -42.06 16.50 -35.57
N GLY A 266 -41.56 16.89 -36.74
CA GLY A 266 -42.26 16.80 -38.00
C GLY A 266 -41.70 15.68 -38.86
N TRP A 267 -42.52 15.18 -39.79
CA TRP A 267 -42.13 14.11 -40.71
C TRP A 267 -42.29 14.58 -42.15
N ASN A 268 -41.25 14.43 -42.95
CA ASN A 268 -41.27 14.78 -44.37
C ASN A 268 -40.94 13.58 -45.25
N HIS A 269 -41.70 13.40 -46.32
CA HIS A 269 -41.58 12.28 -47.25
C HIS A 269 -42.15 12.65 -48.62
N ILE A 270 -41.78 11.88 -49.64
CA ILE A 270 -42.32 12.08 -50.99
C ILE A 270 -43.77 11.58 -51.04
N LYS A 271 -44.69 12.49 -51.40
CA LYS A 271 -46.11 12.18 -51.60
C LYS A 271 -46.38 11.66 -53.01
N LYS A 272 -45.66 12.23 -54.00
CA LYS A 272 -45.71 11.84 -55.41
C LYS A 272 -44.42 11.12 -55.79
N LEU A 273 -44.56 10.09 -56.63
CA LEU A 273 -43.45 9.35 -57.18
C LEU A 273 -42.65 10.24 -58.14
N ASN A 274 -41.34 10.31 -57.95
CA ASN A 274 -40.42 11.06 -58.79
C ASN A 274 -39.35 10.10 -59.32
N ALA A 275 -39.30 9.92 -60.64
CA ALA A 275 -38.19 9.18 -61.26
C ALA A 275 -36.90 10.03 -61.17
N ASP A 276 -35.77 9.35 -61.04
CA ASP A 276 -34.46 10.00 -61.14
C ASP A 276 -34.30 10.68 -62.51
N LYS A 277 -33.60 11.81 -62.54
CA LYS A 277 -33.35 12.59 -63.78
C LYS A 277 -32.17 12.03 -64.59
N GLY A 278 -31.64 10.87 -64.20
CA GLY A 278 -30.41 10.25 -64.73
C GLY A 278 -30.56 9.42 -66.02
N ILE A 279 -29.40 9.13 -66.62
CA ILE A 279 -29.12 8.64 -67.98
C ILE A 279 -29.45 7.14 -68.17
N LEU A 280 -30.71 6.73 -68.02
CA LEU A 280 -31.16 5.39 -68.43
C LEU A 280 -32.39 5.52 -69.34
N LYS A 281 -32.48 4.64 -70.35
CA LYS A 281 -33.59 4.59 -71.32
C LYS A 281 -34.95 4.62 -70.60
N GLU A 282 -35.99 5.13 -71.26
CA GLU A 282 -37.36 5.33 -70.73
C GLU A 282 -37.97 4.10 -70.00
N THR A 283 -37.45 2.89 -70.22
CA THR A 283 -37.88 1.64 -69.60
C THR A 283 -37.20 1.29 -68.25
N ASN A 284 -36.13 2.00 -67.85
CA ASN A 284 -35.34 1.73 -66.63
C ASN A 284 -35.28 2.95 -65.69
N GLN A 285 -36.45 3.45 -65.27
CA GLN A 285 -36.53 4.54 -64.29
C GLN A 285 -36.05 4.04 -62.92
N LEU A 286 -35.02 4.68 -62.37
CA LEU A 286 -34.62 4.51 -60.98
C LEU A 286 -35.47 5.42 -60.11
N PHE A 287 -35.95 4.89 -58.98
CA PHE A 287 -36.69 5.64 -57.98
C PHE A 287 -35.90 5.62 -56.67
N GLU A 288 -35.87 6.76 -55.99
CA GLU A 288 -35.36 6.81 -54.61
C GLU A 288 -36.24 5.93 -53.71
N LEU A 289 -35.62 5.15 -52.82
CA LEU A 289 -36.35 4.38 -51.82
C LEU A 289 -37.23 5.33 -51.00
N TRP A 290 -38.51 5.01 -50.89
CA TRP A 290 -39.44 5.78 -50.07
C TRP A 290 -38.99 5.77 -48.62
N HIS A 291 -38.89 6.96 -48.06
CA HIS A 291 -38.56 7.19 -46.67
C HIS A 291 -39.39 8.33 -46.11
N THR A 292 -39.57 8.30 -44.79
CA THR A 292 -40.04 9.44 -44.03
C THR A 292 -38.97 9.89 -43.06
N ARG A 293 -38.69 11.19 -43.08
CA ARG A 293 -37.51 11.80 -42.46
C ARG A 293 -37.94 12.66 -41.29
N MET A 294 -37.29 12.44 -40.17
CA MET A 294 -37.47 13.26 -38.98
C MET A 294 -36.91 14.67 -39.21
N GLY A 295 -37.76 15.67 -39.00
CA GLY A 295 -37.38 17.08 -38.94
C GLY A 295 -38.09 17.77 -37.76
N THR A 296 -38.03 19.09 -37.74
CA THR A 296 -38.65 19.91 -36.68
C THR A 296 -39.81 20.72 -37.26
N LYS A 297 -40.98 20.65 -36.63
CA LYS A 297 -42.17 21.42 -37.03
C LYS A 297 -41.92 22.90 -36.70
N THR A 298 -41.97 23.75 -37.73
CA THR A 298 -41.73 25.21 -37.67
C THR A 298 -43.02 25.97 -37.35
N LYS A 299 -42.90 27.28 -37.02
CA LYS A 299 -44.03 28.21 -36.79
C LYS A 299 -45.09 28.15 -37.89
N ASN A 300 -44.65 27.97 -39.14
CA ASN A 300 -45.50 28.03 -40.32
C ASN A 300 -46.10 26.66 -40.68
N GLY A 301 -45.95 25.65 -39.82
CA GLY A 301 -46.44 24.29 -40.05
C GLY A 301 -45.55 23.43 -40.96
N ASN A 302 -44.49 23.99 -41.54
CA ASN A 302 -43.51 23.26 -42.36
C ASN A 302 -42.53 22.46 -41.50
N VAL A 303 -41.92 21.41 -42.08
CA VAL A 303 -40.90 20.59 -41.43
C VAL A 303 -39.50 21.00 -41.89
N ASP A 304 -38.61 21.35 -40.96
CA ASP A 304 -37.21 21.70 -41.23
C ASP A 304 -36.27 20.51 -40.94
N GLU A 305 -35.56 20.07 -41.99
CA GLU A 305 -34.58 18.97 -41.97
C GLU A 305 -33.12 19.46 -41.97
N SER A 306 -32.87 20.76 -42.00
CA SER A 306 -31.53 21.36 -42.05
C SER A 306 -30.78 21.21 -40.71
N SER A 307 -29.47 21.40 -40.72
CA SER A 307 -28.67 21.35 -39.50
C SER A 307 -29.02 22.43 -38.45
N LEU A 308 -29.88 23.40 -38.80
CA LEU A 308 -30.29 24.50 -37.92
C LEU A 308 -31.19 24.04 -36.77
N THR A 309 -31.90 22.92 -36.93
CA THR A 309 -32.82 22.38 -35.91
C THR A 309 -32.32 21.10 -35.24
N ASN A 310 -31.04 20.76 -35.41
CA ASN A 310 -30.44 19.55 -34.82
C ASN A 310 -30.57 19.48 -33.29
N GLU A 311 -30.64 20.61 -32.59
CA GLU A 311 -30.80 20.64 -31.14
C GLU A 311 -32.22 20.29 -30.66
N GLN A 312 -33.22 20.36 -31.56
CA GLN A 312 -34.62 19.99 -31.29
C GLN A 312 -34.98 18.59 -31.77
N ARG A 313 -34.11 17.95 -32.57
CA ARG A 313 -34.27 16.55 -32.97
C ARG A 313 -33.79 15.65 -31.85
N ILE A 314 -34.68 15.44 -30.90
CA ILE A 314 -34.41 14.60 -29.74
C ILE A 314 -35.37 13.43 -29.66
N LEU A 315 -34.85 12.33 -29.13
CA LEU A 315 -35.53 11.08 -28.85
C LEU A 315 -35.38 10.77 -27.35
N ARG A 316 -36.24 9.92 -26.82
CA ARG A 316 -36.08 9.29 -25.51
C ARG A 316 -36.35 7.79 -25.62
N ALA A 317 -35.58 6.99 -24.89
CA ALA A 317 -35.81 5.56 -24.82
C ALA A 317 -36.88 5.30 -23.76
N MET A 318 -38.07 4.96 -24.22
CA MET A 318 -39.25 4.85 -23.37
C MET A 318 -39.33 3.51 -22.65
N TRP A 319 -38.83 2.46 -23.31
CA TRP A 319 -38.87 1.08 -22.83
C TRP A 319 -37.82 0.21 -23.55
N ALA A 320 -37.47 -0.92 -22.96
CA ALA A 320 -36.77 -2.01 -23.63
C ALA A 320 -37.36 -3.37 -23.22
N ASP A 321 -37.32 -4.37 -24.10
CA ASP A 321 -37.92 -5.71 -23.84
C ASP A 321 -37.35 -6.41 -22.60
N ASP A 322 -36.12 -6.05 -22.22
CA ASP A 322 -35.33 -6.60 -21.13
C ASP A 322 -34.98 -5.58 -20.04
N ALA A 323 -35.62 -4.41 -20.04
CA ALA A 323 -35.58 -3.47 -18.94
C ALA A 323 -36.62 -3.82 -17.86
N ASP A 324 -36.32 -3.46 -16.61
CA ASP A 324 -37.30 -3.42 -15.54
C ASP A 324 -37.95 -2.02 -15.45
N LYS A 325 -39.10 -1.93 -14.77
CA LYS A 325 -39.75 -0.65 -14.48
C LYS A 325 -39.02 0.11 -13.37
N ASP A 326 -38.45 -0.63 -12.41
CA ASP A 326 -37.63 -0.09 -11.35
C ASP A 326 -36.18 0.05 -11.81
N TYR A 327 -35.66 1.27 -11.77
CA TYR A 327 -34.28 1.57 -12.14
C TYR A 327 -33.26 0.96 -11.15
N LYS A 328 -33.70 0.58 -9.95
CA LYS A 328 -32.87 -0.11 -8.95
C LYS A 328 -32.86 -1.63 -9.14
N ALA A 329 -33.70 -2.18 -10.01
CA ALA A 329 -33.83 -3.63 -10.19
C ALA A 329 -32.51 -4.24 -10.66
N ILE A 330 -32.17 -5.40 -10.11
CA ILE A 330 -30.96 -6.14 -10.50
C ILE A 330 -31.16 -6.74 -11.89
N ILE A 331 -30.36 -6.27 -12.84
CA ILE A 331 -30.33 -6.78 -14.21
C ILE A 331 -29.15 -7.72 -14.36
N ALA A 332 -29.38 -9.03 -14.22
CA ALA A 332 -28.36 -10.05 -14.49
C ALA A 332 -27.89 -9.92 -15.95
N LYS A 333 -26.61 -9.65 -16.17
CA LYS A 333 -26.04 -9.46 -17.50
C LYS A 333 -26.17 -10.77 -18.28
N LYS A 334 -26.80 -10.74 -19.44
CA LYS A 334 -26.91 -11.93 -20.30
C LYS A 334 -25.83 -11.88 -21.36
N ILE A 335 -24.65 -12.40 -21.03
CA ILE A 335 -23.57 -12.58 -22.00
C ILE A 335 -23.18 -14.06 -22.06
N PRO A 336 -23.20 -14.66 -23.27
CA PRO A 336 -23.75 -14.10 -24.51
C PRO A 336 -25.28 -13.93 -24.46
N ASP A 337 -25.84 -13.09 -25.36
CA ASP A 337 -27.29 -13.09 -25.62
C ASP A 337 -27.71 -14.51 -26.04
N PRO A 338 -28.79 -15.07 -25.46
CA PRO A 338 -29.15 -16.47 -25.68
C PRO A 338 -29.47 -16.80 -27.13
N TYR A 339 -29.81 -15.80 -27.96
CA TYR A 339 -30.13 -15.98 -29.37
C TYR A 339 -28.97 -15.54 -30.26
N LEU A 340 -28.37 -14.37 -29.99
CA LEU A 340 -27.42 -13.74 -30.91
C LEU A 340 -25.95 -14.01 -30.61
N GLY A 341 -25.59 -14.52 -29.43
CA GLY A 341 -24.19 -14.51 -29.04
C GLY A 341 -23.76 -13.14 -28.50
N ARG A 342 -22.56 -12.68 -28.85
CA ARG A 342 -22.12 -11.30 -28.57
C ARG A 342 -22.88 -10.33 -29.47
N THR A 343 -23.31 -9.19 -28.93
CA THR A 343 -24.09 -8.15 -29.63
C THR A 343 -23.51 -6.76 -29.38
N SER A 344 -23.96 -5.77 -30.14
CA SER A 344 -23.58 -4.36 -30.00
C SER A 344 -23.92 -3.76 -28.63
N MET A 345 -25.03 -4.21 -28.03
CA MET A 345 -25.52 -3.82 -26.71
C MET A 345 -26.09 -5.01 -25.96
N ASN A 346 -25.85 -5.07 -24.66
CA ASN A 346 -26.42 -6.04 -23.74
C ASN A 346 -27.71 -5.48 -23.07
N ASN A 347 -28.31 -6.27 -22.17
CA ASN A 347 -29.55 -5.89 -21.47
C ASN A 347 -29.35 -4.79 -20.41
N LYS A 348 -28.20 -4.74 -19.72
CA LYS A 348 -27.84 -3.63 -18.82
C LYS A 348 -27.74 -2.32 -19.60
N ASP A 349 -27.10 -2.32 -20.78
CA ASP A 349 -26.98 -1.12 -21.63
C ASP A 349 -28.35 -0.54 -21.99
N ARG A 350 -29.27 -1.37 -22.50
CA ARG A 350 -30.63 -0.94 -22.85
C ARG A 350 -31.41 -0.41 -21.64
N HIS A 351 -31.31 -1.09 -20.49
CA HIS A 351 -31.94 -0.65 -19.25
C HIS A 351 -31.42 0.74 -18.81
N ARG A 352 -30.10 0.95 -18.85
CA ARG A 352 -29.46 2.24 -18.54
C ARG A 352 -29.91 3.33 -19.51
N ILE A 353 -29.91 3.07 -20.82
CA ILE A 353 -30.39 4.02 -21.84
C ILE A 353 -31.85 4.43 -21.55
N VAL A 354 -32.73 3.48 -21.18
CA VAL A 354 -34.13 3.79 -20.84
C VAL A 354 -34.23 4.73 -19.64
N HIS A 355 -33.58 4.40 -18.53
CA HIS A 355 -33.71 5.17 -17.30
C HIS A 355 -32.99 6.51 -17.37
N GLU A 356 -31.76 6.54 -17.86
CA GLU A 356 -30.97 7.76 -17.92
C GLU A 356 -31.46 8.75 -18.99
N SER A 357 -32.23 8.29 -19.99
CA SER A 357 -32.81 9.15 -21.02
C SER A 357 -34.29 9.52 -20.85
N SER A 358 -35.07 8.81 -20.03
CA SER A 358 -36.51 9.06 -19.92
C SER A 358 -37.12 8.99 -18.51
N ASN A 359 -36.38 8.58 -17.48
CA ASN A 359 -36.96 8.37 -16.15
C ASN A 359 -36.88 9.61 -15.24
N PHE A 360 -37.92 10.46 -15.28
CA PHE A 360 -38.01 11.66 -14.44
C PHE A 360 -38.33 11.37 -12.97
N GLN A 361 -38.53 10.10 -12.59
CA GLN A 361 -38.81 9.71 -11.20
C GLN A 361 -37.53 9.51 -10.37
N ILE A 362 -36.35 9.55 -10.99
CA ILE A 362 -35.07 9.45 -10.28
C ILE A 362 -34.85 10.75 -9.49
N PRO A 363 -34.73 10.69 -8.14
CA PRO A 363 -34.52 11.88 -7.34
C PRO A 363 -33.25 12.64 -7.75
N LYS A 364 -33.32 13.98 -7.74
CA LYS A 364 -32.20 14.88 -8.07
C LYS A 364 -31.59 14.68 -9.48
N PHE A 365 -32.24 13.90 -10.34
CA PHE A 365 -31.75 13.60 -11.68
C PHE A 365 -32.70 14.12 -12.76
N VAL A 366 -32.13 14.72 -13.80
CA VAL A 366 -32.86 15.13 -15.01
C VAL A 366 -32.35 14.29 -16.19
N PRO A 367 -33.17 13.36 -16.72
CA PRO A 367 -32.77 12.48 -17.80
C PRO A 367 -32.36 13.22 -19.07
N GLN A 368 -31.18 12.88 -19.58
CA GLN A 368 -30.61 13.51 -20.77
C GLN A 368 -31.27 12.96 -22.04
N PRO A 369 -31.79 13.80 -22.95
CA PRO A 369 -32.39 13.29 -24.17
C PRO A 369 -31.33 12.69 -25.11
N ILE A 370 -31.74 11.72 -25.93
CA ILE A 370 -30.94 11.18 -27.03
C ILE A 370 -31.04 12.16 -28.20
N LYS A 371 -29.92 12.64 -28.72
CA LYS A 371 -29.91 13.47 -29.93
C LYS A 371 -30.00 12.60 -31.16
N ALA A 372 -30.82 12.98 -32.13
CA ALA A 372 -30.93 12.31 -33.43
C ALA A 372 -30.49 13.26 -34.54
N TYR A 373 -29.27 13.06 -35.04
CA TYR A 373 -28.76 13.80 -36.19
C TYR A 373 -29.46 13.35 -37.49
N LYS A 374 -29.88 12.08 -37.54
CA LYS A 374 -30.68 11.50 -38.62
C LYS A 374 -31.61 10.43 -38.07
N LEU A 375 -32.86 10.44 -38.51
CA LEU A 375 -33.81 9.35 -38.33
C LEU A 375 -34.71 9.26 -39.56
N PHE A 376 -34.50 8.24 -40.40
CA PHE A 376 -35.38 7.92 -41.51
C PHE A 376 -36.06 6.58 -41.25
N LEU A 377 -37.36 6.50 -41.53
CA LEU A 377 -38.10 5.24 -41.50
C LEU A 377 -38.44 4.80 -42.92
N THR A 378 -38.14 3.56 -43.25
CA THR A 378 -38.30 3.01 -44.62
C THR A 378 -38.88 1.61 -44.57
N THR A 379 -39.28 1.06 -45.73
CA THR A 379 -39.72 -0.34 -45.79
C THR A 379 -38.60 -1.36 -45.66
N LEU A 380 -37.34 -0.95 -45.86
CA LEU A 380 -36.17 -1.79 -45.72
C LEU A 380 -35.50 -1.66 -44.34
N GLY A 381 -35.97 -0.75 -43.49
CA GLY A 381 -35.41 -0.51 -42.16
C GLY A 381 -35.05 0.94 -41.91
N ALA A 382 -34.79 1.30 -40.66
CA ALA A 382 -34.48 2.67 -40.30
C ALA A 382 -33.04 3.06 -40.66
N TRP A 383 -32.82 4.36 -40.76
CA TRP A 383 -31.51 4.98 -40.72
C TRP A 383 -31.44 5.83 -39.48
N LEU A 384 -30.58 5.47 -38.54
CA LEU A 384 -30.41 6.20 -37.28
C LEU A 384 -28.96 6.67 -37.19
N ASP A 385 -28.82 7.94 -36.82
CA ASP A 385 -27.58 8.53 -36.36
C ASP A 385 -27.91 9.25 -35.05
N SER A 386 -27.62 8.60 -33.91
CA SER A 386 -27.99 9.08 -32.59
C SER A 386 -26.86 9.11 -31.59
N GLU A 387 -26.96 10.03 -30.63
CA GLU A 387 -25.96 10.22 -29.56
C GLU A 387 -26.64 10.61 -28.26
N PHE A 388 -26.35 9.85 -27.21
CA PHE A 388 -26.70 10.12 -25.84
C PHE A 388 -25.42 10.35 -25.04
N VAL A 389 -25.41 11.38 -24.19
CA VAL A 389 -24.29 11.72 -23.31
C VAL A 389 -24.85 12.25 -21.99
N VAL A 390 -24.31 11.74 -20.89
CA VAL A 390 -24.56 12.21 -19.52
C VAL A 390 -23.24 12.42 -18.78
N GLU A 391 -23.18 13.49 -17.99
CA GLU A 391 -22.02 13.78 -17.15
C GLU A 391 -22.02 12.87 -15.92
N ARG A 392 -20.87 12.24 -15.63
CA ARG A 392 -20.67 11.38 -14.45
C ARG A 392 -21.15 12.02 -13.15
N LYS A 393 -20.82 13.31 -12.94
CA LYS A 393 -21.22 14.07 -11.75
C LYS A 393 -22.74 14.12 -11.53
N LYS A 394 -23.54 14.18 -12.60
CA LYS A 394 -25.02 14.19 -12.50
C LYS A 394 -25.57 12.87 -11.97
N LEU A 395 -24.96 11.75 -12.37
CA LEU A 395 -25.33 10.41 -11.86
C LEU A 395 -24.88 10.23 -10.40
N GLN A 396 -23.74 10.81 -10.03
CA GLN A 396 -23.22 10.83 -8.66
C GLN A 396 -24.09 11.68 -7.73
N GLU A 397 -24.47 12.90 -8.13
CA GLU A 397 -25.36 13.79 -7.37
C GLU A 397 -26.76 13.18 -7.17
N ALA A 398 -27.20 12.37 -8.14
CA ALA A 398 -28.45 11.60 -8.07
C ALA A 398 -28.35 10.33 -7.22
N GLY A 399 -27.14 9.90 -6.82
CA GLY A 399 -26.93 8.68 -6.05
C GLY A 399 -27.20 7.39 -6.82
N VAL A 400 -27.11 7.42 -8.16
CA VAL A 400 -27.38 6.26 -9.04
C VAL A 400 -26.15 5.77 -9.79
N LEU A 401 -25.03 6.48 -9.71
CA LEU A 401 -23.75 6.07 -10.34
C LEU A 401 -23.23 4.73 -9.80
N GLN A 402 -23.62 4.36 -8.59
CA GLN A 402 -23.20 3.14 -7.90
C GLN A 402 -24.42 2.29 -7.54
N SER A 403 -24.22 0.99 -7.40
CA SER A 403 -25.25 0.07 -6.90
C SER A 403 -25.68 0.42 -5.46
N SER A 404 -26.96 0.72 -5.20
CA SER A 404 -27.40 0.92 -3.80
C SER A 404 -27.58 -0.42 -3.06
N ASN A 405 -27.13 -0.52 -1.80
CA ASN A 405 -27.45 -1.64 -0.89
C ASN A 405 -28.88 -1.56 -0.33
N GLU A 406 -29.65 -0.53 -0.67
CA GLU A 406 -31.06 -0.45 -0.29
C GLU A 406 -31.81 -1.61 -0.92
N SER A 407 -32.34 -2.47 -0.06
CA SER A 407 -33.23 -3.59 -0.29
C SER A 407 -34.41 -3.23 -1.22
N GLY A 408 -34.16 -3.12 -2.52
CA GLY A 408 -35.17 -3.14 -3.57
C GLY A 408 -35.77 -4.53 -3.59
N GLY A 409 -36.77 -4.75 -2.73
CA GLY A 409 -37.45 -6.02 -2.54
C GLY A 409 -38.12 -6.49 -3.83
N SER A 410 -37.40 -7.26 -4.63
CA SER A 410 -38.04 -8.15 -5.58
C SER A 410 -38.81 -9.21 -4.80
N ILE A 411 -40.09 -9.40 -5.10
CA ILE A 411 -40.94 -10.50 -4.59
C ILE A 411 -40.23 -11.85 -4.74
N PHE A 412 -39.35 -12.00 -5.74
CA PHE A 412 -38.52 -13.19 -5.93
C PHE A 412 -37.55 -13.48 -4.76
N LYS A 413 -37.01 -12.44 -4.10
CA LYS A 413 -36.09 -12.60 -2.94
C LYS A 413 -36.80 -13.19 -1.73
N LYS A 414 -38.09 -12.86 -1.57
CA LYS A 414 -38.96 -13.41 -0.51
C LYS A 414 -39.37 -14.86 -0.78
N ILE A 415 -39.39 -15.29 -2.04
CA ILE A 415 -39.78 -16.64 -2.47
C ILE A 415 -38.57 -17.61 -2.45
N LEU A 416 -37.35 -17.12 -2.73
CA LEU A 416 -36.17 -17.98 -2.89
C LEU A 416 -35.30 -18.16 -1.63
N ASN A 417 -35.53 -17.41 -0.54
CA ASN A 417 -34.84 -17.59 0.75
C ASN A 417 -33.30 -17.65 0.65
N THR A 418 -32.69 -16.92 -0.29
CA THR A 418 -31.23 -16.87 -0.48
C THR A 418 -30.64 -15.64 0.22
N ASN A 419 -29.76 -15.86 1.21
CA ASN A 419 -29.02 -14.83 1.95
C ASN A 419 -27.87 -14.16 1.15
N THR A 420 -27.96 -14.12 -0.17
CA THR A 420 -26.91 -13.47 -0.98
C THR A 420 -27.18 -11.97 -1.07
N GLU A 421 -26.34 -11.18 -0.40
CA GLU A 421 -26.19 -9.74 -0.60
C GLU A 421 -25.75 -9.48 -2.04
N THR A 422 -26.73 -9.31 -2.93
CA THR A 422 -26.52 -9.04 -4.34
C THR A 422 -26.63 -7.54 -4.57
N ALA A 423 -25.59 -6.96 -5.18
CA ALA A 423 -25.47 -5.53 -5.46
C ALA A 423 -26.65 -5.04 -6.33
N GLY A 424 -27.20 -3.86 -6.01
CA GLY A 424 -28.17 -3.16 -6.87
C GLY A 424 -27.59 -2.83 -8.26
N ASN A 425 -28.40 -2.30 -9.17
CA ASN A 425 -27.93 -1.93 -10.52
C ASN A 425 -27.47 -0.46 -10.57
N ALA A 426 -26.27 -0.17 -11.08
CA ALA A 426 -25.82 1.19 -11.28
C ALA A 426 -26.31 1.74 -12.64
N LEU A 427 -26.69 3.02 -12.66
CA LEU A 427 -26.92 3.80 -13.88
C LEU A 427 -25.61 4.53 -14.22
N ASN A 428 -24.67 3.81 -14.82
CA ASN A 428 -23.30 4.25 -15.04
C ASN A 428 -22.92 4.39 -16.52
N LEU A 429 -23.90 4.47 -17.42
CA LEU A 429 -23.66 4.70 -18.83
C LEU A 429 -23.40 6.20 -19.05
N LEU A 430 -22.22 6.56 -19.55
CA LEU A 430 -21.88 7.97 -19.80
C LEU A 430 -22.16 8.42 -21.23
N LYS A 431 -22.05 7.49 -22.19
CA LYS A 431 -22.32 7.76 -23.60
C LYS A 431 -22.84 6.53 -24.33
N TRP A 432 -23.79 6.77 -25.21
CA TRP A 432 -24.24 5.81 -26.22
C TRP A 432 -24.29 6.50 -27.59
N ARG A 433 -23.54 5.97 -28.56
CA ARG A 433 -23.59 6.37 -29.98
C ARG A 433 -24.14 5.20 -30.78
N HIS A 434 -25.07 5.45 -31.68
CA HIS A 434 -25.60 4.43 -32.57
C HIS A 434 -25.72 4.95 -33.99
N ILE A 435 -25.16 4.20 -34.94
CA ILE A 435 -25.27 4.46 -36.37
C ILE A 435 -25.75 3.17 -37.04
N GLU A 436 -26.92 3.23 -37.67
CA GLU A 436 -27.47 2.15 -38.50
C GLU A 436 -28.02 2.69 -39.83
N THR A 437 -28.01 1.84 -40.85
CA THR A 437 -28.65 2.13 -42.15
C THR A 437 -29.45 0.93 -42.62
N MET A 438 -30.67 1.15 -43.10
CA MET A 438 -31.59 0.07 -43.50
C MET A 438 -31.66 -1.04 -42.43
N ALA A 439 -31.92 -0.64 -41.19
CA ALA A 439 -32.00 -1.49 -40.00
C ALA A 439 -30.70 -2.15 -39.52
N ARG A 440 -29.56 -1.96 -40.21
CA ARG A 440 -28.30 -2.65 -39.85
C ARG A 440 -27.30 -1.71 -39.20
N GLU A 441 -26.88 -2.07 -38.00
CA GLU A 441 -25.91 -1.35 -37.16
C GLU A 441 -24.53 -1.34 -37.82
N HIS A 442 -23.90 -0.17 -37.98
CA HIS A 442 -22.52 -0.04 -38.50
C HIS A 442 -21.52 0.36 -37.43
N TYR A 443 -21.96 1.16 -36.46
CA TYR A 443 -21.11 1.65 -35.38
C TYR A 443 -21.97 1.85 -34.14
N VAL A 444 -21.59 1.18 -33.06
CA VAL A 444 -22.18 1.37 -31.73
C VAL A 444 -21.05 1.59 -30.73
N GLU A 445 -21.14 2.64 -29.94
CA GLU A 445 -20.18 2.94 -28.87
C GLU A 445 -20.94 3.06 -27.56
N ILE A 446 -20.47 2.31 -26.55
CA ILE A 446 -20.95 2.31 -25.19
C ILE A 446 -19.79 2.73 -24.29
N VAL A 447 -20.00 3.74 -23.46
CA VAL A 447 -18.99 4.23 -22.51
C VAL A 447 -19.55 4.09 -21.10
N GLU A 448 -18.95 3.21 -20.30
CA GLU A 448 -19.36 2.91 -18.93
C GLU A 448 -18.38 3.51 -17.92
N ALA A 449 -18.89 4.05 -16.83
CA ALA A 449 -18.08 4.62 -15.76
C ALA A 449 -17.43 3.55 -14.87
N GLY A 450 -16.18 3.77 -14.51
CA GLY A 450 -15.43 2.99 -13.52
C GLY A 450 -14.35 3.80 -12.82
N ASN A 451 -13.50 3.11 -12.06
CA ASN A 451 -12.37 3.66 -11.33
C ASN A 451 -11.14 2.73 -11.46
N ILE A 452 -9.96 3.29 -11.22
CA ILE A 452 -8.69 2.57 -11.30
C ILE A 452 -8.15 2.24 -9.91
N ILE A 453 -7.73 1.00 -9.68
CA ILE A 453 -6.93 0.62 -8.51
C ILE A 453 -5.43 0.68 -8.88
N PRO A 454 -4.54 1.20 -8.00
CA PRO A 454 -4.78 1.56 -6.60
C PRO A 454 -5.17 3.01 -6.32
N PHE A 455 -4.99 3.92 -7.28
CA PHE A 455 -5.03 5.36 -7.03
C PHE A 455 -6.46 5.94 -6.97
N GLY A 456 -7.47 5.20 -7.41
CA GLY A 456 -8.87 5.61 -7.38
C GLY A 456 -9.26 6.63 -8.46
N HIS A 457 -8.43 6.84 -9.48
CA HIS A 457 -8.73 7.76 -10.59
C HIS A 457 -10.02 7.36 -11.31
N GLU A 458 -10.83 8.33 -11.70
CA GLU A 458 -11.98 8.07 -12.57
C GLU A 458 -11.54 7.61 -13.97
N ALA A 459 -12.18 6.54 -14.45
CA ALA A 459 -11.94 5.98 -15.78
C ALA A 459 -13.25 5.53 -16.42
N VAL A 460 -13.16 5.16 -17.69
CA VAL A 460 -14.27 4.59 -18.46
C VAL A 460 -13.83 3.34 -19.21
N LEU A 461 -14.74 2.37 -19.30
CA LEU A 461 -14.64 1.26 -20.24
C LEU A 461 -15.39 1.66 -21.51
N ILE A 462 -14.67 1.72 -22.63
CA ILE A 462 -15.24 2.01 -23.94
C ILE A 462 -15.39 0.69 -24.68
N THR A 463 -16.62 0.37 -25.07
CA THR A 463 -16.94 -0.76 -25.94
C THR A 463 -17.40 -0.23 -27.29
N ILE A 464 -16.69 -0.57 -28.36
CA ILE A 464 -17.04 -0.19 -29.74
C ILE A 464 -17.38 -1.45 -30.51
N THR A 465 -18.55 -1.47 -31.13
CA THR A 465 -18.95 -2.50 -32.11
C THR A 465 -19.05 -1.86 -33.48
N GLU A 466 -18.23 -2.32 -34.43
CA GLU A 466 -18.10 -1.70 -35.75
C GLU A 466 -18.17 -2.76 -36.86
N ARG A 467 -18.91 -2.48 -37.94
CA ARG A 467 -18.96 -3.37 -39.10
C ARG A 467 -17.69 -3.22 -39.93
N LYS A 468 -16.89 -4.30 -40.02
CA LYS A 468 -15.64 -4.34 -40.80
C LYS A 468 -15.61 -5.50 -41.79
N PRO A 469 -14.93 -5.36 -42.95
CA PRO A 469 -14.62 -6.48 -43.80
C PRO A 469 -13.59 -7.39 -43.12
N HIS A 470 -13.84 -8.70 -43.10
CA HIS A 470 -12.91 -9.70 -42.58
C HIS A 470 -12.15 -10.34 -43.74
N PRO A 471 -10.80 -10.31 -43.74
CA PRO A 471 -9.99 -10.70 -44.90
C PRO A 471 -10.08 -12.20 -45.22
N GLY A 472 -10.13 -13.06 -44.20
CA GLY A 472 -10.13 -14.52 -44.40
C GLY A 472 -11.45 -15.08 -44.96
N THR A 473 -12.57 -14.60 -44.41
CA THR A 473 -13.92 -15.05 -44.82
C THR A 473 -14.51 -14.26 -45.99
N LYS A 474 -13.91 -13.11 -46.35
CA LYS A 474 -14.41 -12.16 -47.36
C LYS A 474 -15.84 -11.66 -47.08
N THR A 475 -16.23 -11.62 -45.81
CA THR A 475 -17.54 -11.13 -45.34
C THR A 475 -17.37 -9.84 -44.54
N ALA A 476 -18.40 -8.98 -44.53
CA ALA A 476 -18.49 -7.89 -43.57
C ALA A 476 -19.29 -8.32 -42.33
N ALA A 477 -18.74 -8.13 -41.15
CA ALA A 477 -19.29 -8.57 -39.87
C ALA A 477 -19.09 -7.49 -38.80
N ASN A 478 -19.85 -7.57 -37.71
CA ASN A 478 -19.69 -6.67 -36.56
C ASN A 478 -18.54 -7.17 -35.68
N PHE A 479 -17.57 -6.29 -35.40
CA PHE A 479 -16.44 -6.57 -34.53
C PHE A 479 -16.48 -5.66 -33.31
N GLN A 480 -16.34 -6.25 -32.14
CA GLN A 480 -16.39 -5.57 -30.86
C GLN A 480 -15.00 -5.51 -30.25
N ARG A 481 -14.54 -4.30 -29.94
CA ARG A 481 -13.29 -4.02 -29.25
C ARG A 481 -13.54 -3.21 -27.99
N GLN A 482 -12.63 -3.33 -27.02
CA GLN A 482 -12.72 -2.62 -25.75
C GLN A 482 -11.39 -1.96 -25.39
N LEU A 483 -11.45 -0.82 -24.72
CA LEU A 483 -10.30 -0.11 -24.15
C LEU A 483 -10.71 0.62 -22.86
N VAL A 484 -9.75 0.85 -21.98
CA VAL A 484 -9.92 1.68 -20.78
C VAL A 484 -9.34 3.05 -21.05
N VAL A 485 -10.08 4.10 -20.72
CA VAL A 485 -9.60 5.48 -20.78
C VAL A 485 -9.72 6.10 -19.39
N ILE A 486 -8.61 6.62 -18.87
CA ILE A 486 -8.54 7.38 -17.64
C ILE A 486 -9.04 8.79 -17.94
N THR A 487 -10.15 9.19 -17.32
CA THR A 487 -10.80 10.49 -17.55
C THR A 487 -10.36 11.55 -16.54
N GLU A 488 -9.99 11.13 -15.33
CA GLU A 488 -9.34 11.99 -14.33
C GLU A 488 -7.82 11.79 -14.45
N THR A 489 -7.14 12.66 -15.19
CA THR A 489 -5.72 12.48 -15.51
C THR A 489 -4.80 12.83 -14.35
N SER A 490 -5.23 13.65 -13.41
CA SER A 490 -4.47 14.05 -12.22
C SER A 490 -5.38 13.99 -11.00
N LYS A 491 -4.88 13.44 -9.91
CA LYS A 491 -5.59 13.35 -8.63
C LYS A 491 -4.68 13.78 -7.50
N ASP A 492 -5.21 14.63 -6.63
CA ASP A 492 -4.52 15.15 -5.46
C ASP A 492 -4.85 14.30 -4.23
N TYR A 493 -3.87 14.10 -3.36
CA TYR A 493 -4.00 13.38 -2.11
C TYR A 493 -3.44 14.21 -0.97
N ASN A 494 -4.09 14.11 0.18
CA ASN A 494 -3.60 14.75 1.38
C ASN A 494 -2.82 13.73 2.22
N TYR A 495 -1.70 14.16 2.81
CA TYR A 495 -0.97 13.36 3.80
C TYR A 495 -1.84 13.04 5.04
N ARG A 496 -2.76 13.96 5.36
CA ARG A 496 -3.82 13.81 6.35
C ARG A 496 -5.14 14.32 5.81
N ASP A 497 -6.24 13.70 6.18
CA ASP A 497 -7.56 14.20 5.77
C ASP A 497 -7.99 15.46 6.54
N GLY A 498 -9.18 15.99 6.22
CA GLY A 498 -9.76 17.16 6.90
C GLY A 498 -10.05 16.97 8.39
N LYS A 499 -9.94 15.75 8.93
CA LYS A 499 -10.06 15.42 10.36
C LYS A 499 -8.70 15.18 11.02
N GLY A 500 -7.60 15.25 10.26
CA GLY A 500 -6.24 14.98 10.73
C GLY A 500 -5.85 13.50 10.73
N GLU A 501 -6.67 12.60 10.19
CA GLU A 501 -6.35 11.18 10.09
C GLU A 501 -5.16 10.98 9.13
N PHE A 502 -4.17 10.17 9.52
CA PHE A 502 -3.04 9.84 8.66
C PHE A 502 -3.45 8.91 7.51
N MET A 503 -3.13 9.29 6.28
CA MET A 503 -3.56 8.58 5.07
C MET A 503 -2.63 7.43 4.66
N ASN A 504 -1.44 7.31 5.27
CA ASN A 504 -0.42 6.32 4.91
C ASN A 504 -0.02 6.38 3.42
N PHE A 505 0.13 7.58 2.87
CA PHE A 505 0.52 7.82 1.48
C PHE A 505 1.43 9.04 1.39
N CYS A 506 2.54 8.93 0.66
CA CYS A 506 3.62 9.93 0.62
C CYS A 506 3.71 10.69 -0.71
N PHE A 507 2.68 10.63 -1.55
CA PHE A 507 2.54 11.48 -2.73
C PHE A 507 1.39 12.44 -2.55
N SER A 508 1.59 13.71 -2.90
CA SER A 508 0.57 14.77 -2.86
C SER A 508 -0.27 14.79 -4.13
N ARG A 509 0.27 14.28 -5.25
CA ARG A 509 -0.43 14.17 -6.53
C ARG A 509 0.04 12.97 -7.33
N VAL A 510 -0.89 12.33 -8.03
CA VAL A 510 -0.59 11.31 -9.04
C VAL A 510 -1.16 11.75 -10.38
N GLU A 511 -0.31 11.82 -11.40
CA GLU A 511 -0.65 12.18 -12.78
C GLU A 511 -0.45 10.96 -13.71
N MET A 512 -1.50 10.63 -14.45
CA MET A 512 -1.54 9.55 -15.42
C MET A 512 -1.08 10.07 -16.78
N ILE A 513 0.17 9.78 -17.14
CA ILE A 513 0.75 10.18 -18.44
C ILE A 513 0.16 9.34 -19.56
N THR A 514 -0.01 8.04 -19.32
CA THR A 514 -0.76 7.16 -20.23
C THR A 514 -2.23 7.22 -19.85
N THR A 515 -3.08 7.81 -20.69
CA THR A 515 -4.51 8.01 -20.39
C THR A 515 -5.42 7.02 -21.08
N ALA A 516 -4.94 6.22 -22.03
CA ALA A 516 -5.71 5.20 -22.71
C ALA A 516 -4.91 3.91 -22.86
N SER A 517 -5.55 2.77 -22.60
CA SER A 517 -4.98 1.46 -22.90
C SER A 517 -5.04 1.20 -24.41
N PRO A 518 -4.18 0.30 -24.93
CA PRO A 518 -4.45 -0.42 -26.17
C PRO A 518 -5.73 -1.27 -26.07
N LEU A 519 -6.04 -2.03 -27.14
CA LEU A 519 -7.20 -2.91 -27.13
C LEU A 519 -7.01 -4.03 -26.10
N LEU A 520 -8.05 -4.25 -25.30
CA LEU A 520 -8.07 -5.25 -24.23
C LEU A 520 -8.20 -6.65 -24.81
N ASP A 521 -7.71 -7.62 -24.04
CA ASP A 521 -7.87 -9.04 -24.37
C ASP A 521 -9.34 -9.50 -24.32
N LYS A 522 -9.66 -10.53 -25.12
CA LYS A 522 -10.99 -11.18 -25.18
C LYS A 522 -11.39 -11.72 -23.81
N ASN A 523 -10.48 -12.45 -23.17
CA ASN A 523 -10.66 -13.02 -21.85
C ASN A 523 -9.89 -12.14 -20.87
N LYS A 524 -10.61 -11.38 -20.06
CA LYS A 524 -9.99 -10.48 -19.09
C LYS A 524 -9.59 -11.26 -17.85
N LYS A 525 -8.38 -10.99 -17.34
CA LYS A 525 -7.92 -11.54 -16.07
C LYS A 525 -8.54 -10.77 -14.91
N SER A 526 -9.47 -11.40 -14.21
CA SER A 526 -10.08 -10.86 -12.99
C SER A 526 -9.01 -10.54 -11.93
N LEU A 527 -9.22 -9.45 -11.19
CA LEU A 527 -8.42 -9.11 -10.01
C LEU A 527 -8.64 -10.11 -8.88
N PHE A 528 -9.85 -10.65 -8.74
CA PHE A 528 -10.15 -11.81 -7.90
C PHE A 528 -11.29 -12.66 -8.47
N ASN A 529 -11.30 -13.94 -8.10
CA ASN A 529 -12.37 -14.85 -8.47
C ASN A 529 -13.45 -14.85 -7.38
N ASP A 530 -14.66 -14.42 -7.70
CA ASP A 530 -15.82 -14.47 -6.80
C ASP A 530 -16.91 -15.44 -7.28
N GLY A 531 -16.66 -16.14 -8.39
CA GLY A 531 -17.59 -17.07 -9.02
C GLY A 531 -18.85 -16.41 -9.60
N ASN A 532 -18.98 -15.08 -9.54
CA ASN A 532 -20.23 -14.35 -9.82
C ASN A 532 -20.03 -13.03 -10.61
N SER A 533 -18.80 -12.50 -10.71
CA SER A 533 -18.50 -11.24 -11.39
C SER A 533 -18.38 -11.43 -12.90
N ASP A 534 -18.97 -10.49 -13.65
CA ASP A 534 -18.78 -10.40 -15.09
C ASP A 534 -17.30 -10.05 -15.36
N ASP A 535 -16.75 -10.56 -16.47
CA ASP A 535 -15.37 -10.29 -16.92
C ASP A 535 -15.06 -8.79 -17.14
N THR A 536 -16.10 -7.95 -17.20
CA THR A 536 -16.02 -6.49 -17.36
C THR A 536 -16.14 -5.69 -16.06
N ASP A 537 -16.56 -6.31 -14.96
CA ASP A 537 -16.89 -5.57 -13.73
C ASP A 537 -15.62 -5.25 -12.93
N GLN A 538 -14.62 -6.14 -12.98
CA GLN A 538 -13.32 -5.95 -12.36
C GLN A 538 -12.27 -6.77 -13.11
N PHE A 539 -11.20 -6.14 -13.56
CA PHE A 539 -10.13 -6.83 -14.27
C PHE A 539 -8.82 -6.05 -14.27
N ILE A 540 -7.72 -6.80 -14.38
CA ILE A 540 -6.39 -6.25 -14.65
C ILE A 540 -6.35 -5.85 -16.12
N ILE A 541 -5.85 -4.65 -16.41
CA ILE A 541 -5.78 -4.14 -17.78
C ILE A 541 -4.64 -4.89 -18.51
N GLN A 542 -5.01 -5.80 -19.41
CA GLN A 542 -4.09 -6.63 -20.18
C GLN A 542 -4.26 -6.41 -21.68
N THR A 543 -3.16 -6.56 -22.41
CA THR A 543 -3.12 -6.56 -23.86
C THR A 543 -2.11 -7.60 -24.35
N GLY A 544 -2.51 -8.45 -25.30
CA GLY A 544 -1.69 -9.55 -25.81
C GLY A 544 -1.33 -10.57 -24.73
N GLY A 545 -2.20 -10.77 -23.73
CA GLY A 545 -1.99 -11.69 -22.60
C GLY A 545 -1.00 -11.19 -21.54
N LYS A 546 -0.60 -9.91 -21.59
CA LYS A 546 0.37 -9.30 -20.65
C LYS A 546 -0.26 -8.10 -19.95
N ASP A 547 0.11 -7.88 -18.69
CA ASP A 547 -0.28 -6.69 -17.94
C ASP A 547 0.26 -5.43 -18.62
N PHE A 548 -0.63 -4.48 -18.94
CA PHE A 548 -0.25 -3.23 -19.60
C PHE A 548 0.27 -2.23 -18.56
N LEU A 549 1.49 -1.73 -18.76
CA LEU A 549 2.13 -0.78 -17.85
C LEU A 549 1.77 0.66 -18.22
N PHE A 550 1.06 1.34 -17.34
CA PHE A 550 0.74 2.76 -17.46
C PHE A 550 1.91 3.60 -16.95
N LYS A 551 2.32 4.62 -17.73
CA LYS A 551 3.28 5.62 -17.27
C LYS A 551 2.60 6.62 -16.33
N ILE A 552 3.18 6.79 -15.15
CA ILE A 552 2.67 7.63 -14.07
C ILE A 552 3.78 8.56 -13.61
N LYS A 553 3.39 9.80 -13.32
CA LYS A 553 4.24 10.81 -12.70
C LYS A 553 3.59 11.21 -11.38
N ALA A 554 4.29 11.05 -10.26
CA ALA A 554 3.79 11.43 -8.94
C ALA A 554 4.59 12.61 -8.38
N GLU A 555 3.91 13.52 -7.68
CA GLU A 555 4.52 14.61 -6.92
C GLU A 555 4.57 14.18 -5.45
N ASP A 556 5.74 14.26 -4.81
CA ASP A 556 5.89 13.97 -3.39
C ASP A 556 5.36 15.11 -2.51
N LEU A 557 5.60 15.01 -1.20
CA LEU A 557 5.10 15.99 -0.22
C LEU A 557 5.82 17.35 -0.25
N ASP A 558 6.99 17.44 -0.90
CA ASP A 558 7.78 18.68 -1.03
C ASP A 558 7.85 19.20 -2.48
N GLY A 559 7.10 18.59 -3.40
CA GLY A 559 7.02 19.01 -4.80
C GLY A 559 8.04 18.36 -5.74
N ASN A 560 8.76 17.32 -5.31
CA ASN A 560 9.64 16.55 -6.21
C ASN A 560 8.82 15.55 -7.04
N PHE A 561 9.23 15.32 -8.28
CA PHE A 561 8.55 14.36 -9.17
C PHE A 561 9.25 13.00 -9.20
N VAL A 562 8.44 11.94 -9.17
CA VAL A 562 8.85 10.54 -9.32
C VAL A 562 8.08 9.90 -10.46
N ASP A 563 8.79 9.33 -11.42
CA ASP A 563 8.18 8.63 -12.56
C ASP A 563 8.24 7.11 -12.36
N PHE A 564 7.15 6.40 -12.61
CA PHE A 564 7.12 4.94 -12.58
C PHE A 564 6.07 4.36 -13.53
N ASN A 565 6.23 3.09 -13.87
CA ASN A 565 5.30 2.37 -14.74
C ASN A 565 4.71 1.17 -14.00
N ILE A 566 3.39 1.09 -13.89
CA ILE A 566 2.72 -0.01 -13.20
C ILE A 566 1.50 -0.52 -13.98
N PRO A 567 1.13 -1.80 -13.87
CA PRO A 567 -0.17 -2.27 -14.28
C PRO A 567 -1.26 -1.72 -13.36
N LEU A 568 -2.43 -1.50 -13.94
CA LEU A 568 -3.61 -0.96 -13.27
C LEU A 568 -4.79 -1.91 -13.45
N ALA A 569 -5.74 -1.87 -12.52
CA ALA A 569 -6.99 -2.62 -12.63
C ALA A 569 -8.18 -1.67 -12.78
N PHE A 570 -9.10 -1.99 -13.69
CA PHE A 570 -10.35 -1.26 -13.90
C PHE A 570 -11.48 -1.91 -13.10
N ILE A 571 -12.22 -1.08 -12.37
CA ILE A 571 -13.38 -1.48 -11.56
C ILE A 571 -14.62 -0.71 -12.02
N SER A 572 -15.65 -1.42 -12.47
CA SER A 572 -16.96 -0.83 -12.80
C SER A 572 -17.62 -0.25 -11.54
N THR A 573 -18.34 0.87 -11.69
CA THR A 573 -19.11 1.43 -10.57
C THR A 573 -20.27 0.53 -10.10
N ASP A 574 -20.64 -0.50 -10.88
CA ASP A 574 -21.54 -1.57 -10.45
C ASP A 574 -21.02 -2.31 -9.20
N MET A 575 -19.70 -2.36 -9.02
CA MET A 575 -19.05 -3.06 -7.89
C MET A 575 -18.89 -2.16 -6.66
N LEU A 576 -18.84 -0.84 -6.84
CA LEU A 576 -18.36 0.10 -5.81
C LEU A 576 -19.39 0.43 -4.73
N GLY A 577 -20.68 0.19 -4.98
CA GLY A 577 -21.71 0.49 -3.99
C GLY A 577 -21.91 -0.61 -2.93
N ASN A 578 -21.25 -1.77 -3.08
CA ASN A 578 -21.33 -2.88 -2.12
C ASN A 578 -20.05 -2.93 -1.25
N ALA A 579 -20.22 -2.83 0.08
CA ALA A 579 -19.10 -2.83 1.02
C ALA A 579 -18.29 -4.14 1.03
N SER A 580 -18.93 -5.30 0.82
CA SER A 580 -18.25 -6.60 0.70
C SER A 580 -17.37 -6.66 -0.54
N ASN A 581 -17.85 -6.12 -1.67
CA ASN A 581 -17.07 -6.05 -2.90
C ASN A 581 -15.84 -5.17 -2.72
N LEU A 582 -15.99 -4.00 -2.07
CA LEU A 582 -14.86 -3.13 -1.77
C LEU A 582 -13.79 -3.84 -0.93
N THR A 583 -14.16 -4.58 0.12
CA THR A 583 -13.20 -5.34 0.92
C THR A 583 -12.47 -6.40 0.08
N LYS A 584 -13.20 -7.17 -0.74
CA LYS A 584 -12.58 -8.19 -1.61
C LYS A 584 -11.62 -7.57 -2.62
N LEU A 585 -11.99 -6.43 -3.21
CA LEU A 585 -11.16 -5.68 -4.15
C LEU A 585 -9.86 -5.20 -3.48
N THR A 586 -9.95 -4.62 -2.28
CA THR A 586 -8.78 -4.14 -1.55
C THR A 586 -7.88 -5.30 -1.11
N ASP A 587 -8.47 -6.40 -0.62
CA ASP A 587 -7.71 -7.58 -0.19
C ASP A 587 -7.00 -8.25 -1.36
N ALA A 588 -7.66 -8.36 -2.51
CA ALA A 588 -7.09 -8.92 -3.72
C ALA A 588 -5.87 -8.13 -4.23
N TYR A 589 -5.97 -6.80 -4.25
CA TYR A 589 -4.84 -5.95 -4.62
C TYR A 589 -3.71 -6.01 -3.59
N ASN A 590 -4.04 -5.91 -2.30
CA ASN A 590 -3.06 -5.92 -1.21
C ASN A 590 -2.34 -7.27 -1.06
N GLY A 591 -3.00 -8.36 -1.48
CA GLY A 591 -2.40 -9.69 -1.54
C GLY A 591 -1.25 -9.79 -2.55
N GLY A 592 -1.25 -8.98 -3.61
CA GLY A 592 -0.16 -8.93 -4.60
C GLY A 592 -0.02 -10.17 -5.48
N PHE A 593 -0.98 -11.12 -5.43
CA PHE A 593 -0.93 -12.38 -6.17
C PHE A 593 -1.51 -12.25 -7.59
N ALA A 594 -2.64 -11.57 -7.74
CA ALA A 594 -3.31 -11.42 -9.03
C ALA A 594 -2.62 -10.37 -9.90
N ILE A 595 -2.30 -9.22 -9.30
CA ILE A 595 -1.52 -8.13 -9.85
C ILE A 595 -0.37 -7.88 -8.87
N THR A 596 0.86 -7.71 -9.37
CA THR A 596 1.95 -7.27 -8.49
C THR A 596 1.58 -5.92 -7.88
N ASN A 597 1.95 -5.68 -6.63
CA ASN A 597 1.81 -4.38 -6.00
C ASN A 597 3.16 -3.79 -5.57
N LYS A 598 4.25 -4.48 -5.92
CA LYS A 598 5.63 -4.11 -5.65
C LYS A 598 6.33 -3.71 -6.95
N TYR A 599 6.95 -2.54 -6.95
CA TYR A 599 7.47 -1.88 -8.14
C TYR A 599 8.83 -1.24 -7.90
N ASP A 600 9.65 -1.22 -8.95
CA ASP A 600 10.97 -0.59 -8.96
C ASP A 600 10.84 0.91 -9.24
N LEU A 601 11.48 1.73 -8.40
CA LEU A 601 11.56 3.18 -8.52
C LEU A 601 12.92 3.65 -9.08
N LYS A 602 13.81 2.72 -9.42
CA LYS A 602 15.09 2.95 -10.10
C LYS A 602 16.01 3.92 -9.36
N GLY A 603 15.95 3.93 -8.02
CA GLY A 603 16.79 4.80 -7.19
C GLY A 603 16.42 6.28 -7.23
N GLN A 604 15.18 6.63 -7.58
CA GLN A 604 14.69 8.01 -7.49
C GLN A 604 14.58 8.46 -6.02
N LYS A 605 14.87 9.74 -5.75
CA LYS A 605 14.78 10.33 -4.41
C LYS A 605 13.40 10.96 -4.20
N PHE A 606 12.72 10.68 -3.10
CA PHE A 606 11.46 11.36 -2.75
C PHE A 606 11.21 11.42 -1.24
N THR A 607 10.35 12.36 -0.86
CA THR A 607 9.99 12.69 0.52
C THR A 607 8.95 11.72 1.08
N LEU A 608 9.29 11.02 2.17
CA LEU A 608 8.39 10.06 2.84
C LEU A 608 7.39 10.71 3.80
N ALA A 609 7.72 11.88 4.35
CA ALA A 609 6.90 12.64 5.28
C ALA A 609 7.21 14.15 5.17
N PRO A 610 6.28 15.08 5.47
CA PRO A 610 6.51 16.51 5.25
C PRO A 610 7.74 17.03 5.99
N GLN A 611 8.54 17.89 5.38
CA GLN A 611 9.71 18.48 6.06
C GLN A 611 9.29 19.41 7.21
N VAL A 612 10.13 19.51 8.23
CA VAL A 612 9.93 20.41 9.36
C VAL A 612 11.22 21.18 9.62
N GLN A 613 11.10 22.47 9.94
CA GLN A 613 12.25 23.29 10.31
C GLN A 613 13.00 22.66 11.49
N ASN A 614 14.33 22.63 11.42
CA ASN A 614 15.22 21.96 12.39
C ASN A 614 15.03 20.42 12.49
N GLY A 615 14.22 19.81 11.61
CA GLY A 615 14.09 18.37 11.47
C GLY A 615 15.20 17.75 10.61
N ASN A 616 15.38 16.44 10.73
CA ASN A 616 16.21 15.65 9.82
C ASN A 616 15.50 15.44 8.48
N ASP A 617 16.27 15.22 7.41
CA ASP A 617 15.75 15.00 6.06
C ASP A 617 14.81 13.78 6.04
N THR A 618 13.61 13.98 5.49
CA THR A 618 12.63 12.93 5.25
C THR A 618 12.67 12.42 3.79
N THR A 619 13.62 12.90 2.99
CA THR A 619 13.83 12.52 1.60
C THR A 619 14.87 11.41 1.47
N TYR A 620 14.50 10.29 0.84
CA TYR A 620 15.40 9.14 0.70
C TYR A 620 15.45 8.64 -0.74
N VAL A 621 16.59 8.06 -1.12
CA VAL A 621 16.71 7.30 -2.38
C VAL A 621 15.93 6.01 -2.23
N ALA A 622 14.96 5.76 -3.09
CA ALA A 622 14.11 4.59 -3.03
C ALA A 622 14.36 3.65 -4.23
N GLN A 623 14.60 2.39 -3.93
CA GLN A 623 14.79 1.33 -4.91
C GLN A 623 13.45 0.70 -5.29
N GLN A 624 12.59 0.40 -4.32
CA GLN A 624 11.30 -0.25 -4.58
C GLN A 624 10.21 0.34 -3.69
N ILE A 625 8.97 0.27 -4.16
CA ILE A 625 7.79 0.63 -3.40
C ILE A 625 6.74 -0.46 -3.53
N THR A 626 6.06 -0.76 -2.42
CA THR A 626 4.89 -1.64 -2.39
C THR A 626 3.67 -0.79 -2.09
N PHE A 627 2.83 -0.59 -3.10
CA PHE A 627 1.55 0.11 -2.93
C PHE A 627 0.53 -0.82 -2.26
N GLY A 628 -0.27 -0.25 -1.38
CA GLY A 628 -1.51 -0.83 -0.92
C GLY A 628 -2.69 0.02 -1.35
N VAL A 629 -3.88 -0.46 -1.01
CA VAL A 629 -5.13 0.28 -1.14
C VAL A 629 -5.97 0.02 0.10
N ARG A 630 -6.62 1.05 0.62
CA ARG A 630 -7.62 0.91 1.67
C ARG A 630 -8.95 1.51 1.23
N LYS A 631 -10.03 1.02 1.84
CA LYS A 631 -11.34 1.64 1.71
C LYS A 631 -11.31 3.02 2.36
N TYR A 632 -11.71 4.04 1.61
CA TYR A 632 -11.86 5.40 2.11
C TYR A 632 -13.12 6.01 1.49
N THR A 633 -14.00 6.56 2.30
CA THR A 633 -15.22 7.20 1.79
C THR A 633 -15.44 8.47 2.59
N ASP A 634 -15.36 9.61 1.92
CA ASP A 634 -15.78 10.89 2.47
C ASP A 634 -16.81 11.56 1.53
N THR A 635 -17.32 12.72 1.94
CA THR A 635 -18.36 13.45 1.21
C THR A 635 -17.88 13.95 -0.17
N ASN A 636 -16.57 14.17 -0.33
CA ASN A 636 -15.94 14.72 -1.55
C ASN A 636 -15.43 13.60 -2.47
N GLU A 637 -15.08 12.45 -1.91
CA GLU A 637 -14.55 11.27 -2.57
C GLU A 637 -15.35 10.02 -2.17
N PRO A 638 -16.64 9.92 -2.58
CA PRO A 638 -17.52 8.79 -2.25
C PRO A 638 -17.14 7.50 -2.99
N GLN A 639 -16.03 7.52 -3.74
CA GLN A 639 -15.58 6.44 -4.63
C GLN A 639 -14.26 5.80 -4.12
N GLY A 640 -13.79 6.16 -2.92
CA GLY A 640 -12.39 6.13 -2.54
C GLY A 640 -11.77 4.75 -2.36
N PHE A 641 -11.06 4.31 -3.39
CA PHE A 641 -9.80 3.63 -3.19
C PHE A 641 -8.79 4.69 -2.76
N LEU A 642 -8.36 4.64 -1.50
CA LEU A 642 -7.23 5.44 -1.07
C LEU A 642 -5.96 4.60 -1.26
N PRO A 643 -5.02 5.04 -2.12
CA PRO A 643 -3.73 4.38 -2.22
C PRO A 643 -2.99 4.52 -0.88
N THR A 644 -2.25 3.49 -0.51
CA THR A 644 -1.38 3.50 0.66
C THR A 644 0.00 3.00 0.29
N VAL A 645 0.97 3.19 1.18
CA VAL A 645 2.30 2.63 1.07
C VAL A 645 2.45 1.56 2.13
N LYS A 646 2.60 0.31 1.69
CA LYS A 646 2.85 -0.82 2.59
C LYS A 646 4.31 -0.84 3.02
N GLU A 647 5.22 -0.62 2.08
CA GLU A 647 6.67 -0.65 2.27
C GLU A 647 7.37 0.18 1.20
N VAL A 648 8.45 0.87 1.57
CA VAL A 648 9.42 1.47 0.64
C VAL A 648 10.81 0.92 0.98
N ASN A 649 11.53 0.45 -0.02
CA ASN A 649 12.92 0.04 0.13
C ASN A 649 13.81 1.25 -0.14
N ILE A 650 14.31 1.85 0.93
CA ILE A 650 15.13 3.05 0.87
C ILE A 650 16.60 2.74 1.08
N ILE A 651 17.49 3.58 0.56
CA ILE A 651 18.88 3.65 1.00
C ILE A 651 18.92 4.62 2.18
N GLU A 652 19.05 4.10 3.41
CA GLU A 652 19.23 4.93 4.59
C GLU A 652 20.73 5.29 4.73
N PRO A 653 21.10 6.58 4.59
CA PRO A 653 22.50 6.96 4.48
C PRO A 653 23.34 6.63 5.73
N SER A 654 22.77 6.71 6.93
CA SER A 654 23.51 6.52 8.17
C SER A 654 23.88 5.04 8.38
N TYR A 655 22.96 4.14 8.07
CA TYR A 655 23.09 2.69 8.15
C TYR A 655 24.10 2.19 7.13
N GLN A 656 23.99 2.62 5.88
CA GLN A 656 24.95 2.26 4.84
C GLN A 656 26.37 2.65 5.24
N ARG A 657 26.56 3.86 5.80
CA ARG A 657 27.89 4.37 6.14
C ARG A 657 28.45 3.75 7.42
N LEU A 658 27.61 3.44 8.40
CA LEU A 658 28.05 2.76 9.62
C LEU A 658 28.38 1.29 9.41
N THR A 659 27.68 0.61 8.51
CA THR A 659 27.88 -0.83 8.27
C THR A 659 28.78 -1.12 7.08
N GLY A 660 28.96 -0.16 6.18
CA GLY A 660 29.57 -0.38 4.86
C GLY A 660 28.68 -1.16 3.89
N ILE A 661 27.44 -1.50 4.27
CA ILE A 661 26.51 -2.30 3.47
C ILE A 661 25.63 -1.36 2.63
N ALA A 662 25.80 -1.41 1.30
CA ALA A 662 25.06 -0.57 0.35
C ALA A 662 23.64 -1.08 0.01
N GLN A 663 23.01 -1.86 0.88
CA GLN A 663 21.71 -2.48 0.61
C GLN A 663 20.55 -1.56 1.02
N SER A 664 19.44 -1.65 0.28
CA SER A 664 18.20 -0.98 0.65
C SER A 664 17.55 -1.65 1.84
N VAL A 665 16.95 -0.84 2.72
CA VAL A 665 16.26 -1.27 3.92
C VAL A 665 14.76 -0.99 3.78
N PRO A 666 13.89 -1.98 4.07
CA PRO A 666 12.45 -1.81 3.96
C PRO A 666 11.90 -0.99 5.13
N VAL A 667 11.14 0.06 4.83
CA VAL A 667 10.44 0.89 5.81
C VAL A 667 8.94 0.97 5.52
N SER A 668 8.11 0.97 6.55
CA SER A 668 6.68 1.29 6.47
C SER A 668 6.44 2.68 7.07
N LEU A 669 5.52 3.46 6.51
CA LEU A 669 5.23 4.79 7.05
C LEU A 669 4.47 4.71 8.38
N GLU A 670 4.62 5.74 9.19
CA GLU A 670 4.01 5.89 10.51
C GLU A 670 3.40 7.29 10.65
N ASP A 671 2.32 7.39 11.43
CA ASP A 671 1.71 8.68 11.75
C ASP A 671 2.72 9.53 12.54
N ASP A 672 3.24 10.59 11.92
CA ASP A 672 4.25 11.49 12.48
C ASP A 672 3.72 12.52 13.49
N ASN A 673 2.41 12.51 13.77
CA ASN A 673 1.76 13.27 14.84
C ASN A 673 1.91 12.50 16.18
N ASN A 674 3.15 12.29 16.57
CA ASN A 674 3.55 11.69 17.83
C ASN A 674 4.68 12.52 18.45
N LYS A 675 4.90 12.38 19.77
CA LYS A 675 5.91 13.19 20.48
C LYS A 675 7.33 12.94 19.97
N GLY A 676 7.59 11.74 19.44
CA GLY A 676 8.85 11.37 18.81
C GLY A 676 9.01 11.82 17.36
N HIS A 677 8.01 12.45 16.73
CA HIS A 677 7.95 12.75 15.30
C HIS A 677 8.43 11.58 14.41
N VAL A 678 8.12 10.34 14.81
CA VAL A 678 8.45 9.11 14.08
C VAL A 678 7.55 9.03 12.86
N PHE A 679 8.13 8.99 11.67
CA PHE A 679 7.38 8.98 10.42
C PHE A 679 7.55 7.68 9.61
N ALA A 680 8.51 6.84 9.98
CA ALA A 680 8.66 5.51 9.39
C ALA A 680 9.26 4.51 10.39
N LYS A 681 9.00 3.23 10.14
CA LYS A 681 9.48 2.09 10.91
C LYS A 681 10.26 1.14 10.01
N PHE A 682 11.38 0.60 10.47
CA PHE A 682 12.04 -0.50 9.75
C PHE A 682 11.21 -1.78 9.86
N VAL A 683 10.86 -2.39 8.73
CA VAL A 683 10.06 -3.63 8.69
C VAL A 683 10.82 -4.77 9.39
N ILE A 684 12.14 -4.82 9.18
CA ILE A 684 13.07 -5.69 9.90
C ILE A 684 14.06 -4.78 10.63
N LYS A 685 14.19 -4.97 11.95
CA LYS A 685 15.17 -4.25 12.78
C LYS A 685 16.58 -4.44 12.20
N GLN A 686 17.28 -3.35 11.92
CA GLN A 686 18.61 -3.41 11.31
C GLN A 686 19.68 -3.36 12.40
N ALA A 687 20.41 -4.47 12.57
CA ALA A 687 21.48 -4.53 13.55
C ALA A 687 22.70 -3.72 13.10
N VAL A 688 23.19 -2.87 13.99
CA VAL A 688 24.49 -2.22 13.86
C VAL A 688 25.41 -2.90 14.89
N ASN A 689 26.30 -3.75 14.39
CA ASN A 689 27.20 -4.54 15.22
C ASN A 689 28.65 -4.07 15.06
N PHE A 690 29.23 -3.62 16.16
CA PHE A 690 30.64 -3.26 16.32
C PHE A 690 31.46 -4.40 16.98
N ALA A 691 30.82 -5.51 17.37
CA ALA A 691 31.47 -6.67 17.98
C ALA A 691 32.41 -7.39 16.98
N GLY A 692 33.61 -7.73 17.44
CA GLY A 692 34.73 -8.19 16.61
C GLY A 692 35.83 -7.14 16.42
N GLN A 693 35.60 -5.90 16.85
CA GLN A 693 36.60 -4.82 16.93
C GLN A 693 36.86 -4.33 18.37
N SER A 694 36.61 -5.18 19.37
CA SER A 694 36.76 -4.85 20.80
C SER A 694 38.15 -4.31 21.16
N ASP A 695 39.19 -4.82 20.50
CA ASP A 695 40.59 -4.39 20.68
C ASP A 695 40.83 -2.95 20.17
N LYS A 696 39.93 -2.42 19.35
CA LYS A 696 40.00 -1.09 18.73
C LYS A 696 39.05 -0.07 19.34
N THR A 697 37.98 -0.50 20.01
CA THR A 697 36.95 0.41 20.56
C THR A 697 37.03 0.57 22.08
N GLY A 698 37.72 -0.33 22.79
CA GLY A 698 37.75 -0.36 24.25
C GLY A 698 36.40 -0.81 24.81
N GLY A 699 36.39 -1.73 25.79
CA GLY A 699 35.17 -2.38 26.31
C GLY A 699 34.08 -1.44 26.86
N MET A 700 34.35 -0.14 26.95
CA MET A 700 33.38 0.90 27.34
C MET A 700 32.59 1.54 26.18
N ALA A 701 32.98 1.34 24.92
CA ALA A 701 32.44 2.10 23.80
C ALA A 701 32.05 1.25 22.57
N THR A 702 31.28 0.19 22.79
CA THR A 702 30.61 -0.58 21.72
C THR A 702 29.13 -0.22 21.66
N PRO A 703 28.72 0.73 20.79
CA PRO A 703 27.31 1.12 20.68
C PRO A 703 26.57 0.12 19.79
N ASN A 704 26.54 -1.15 20.17
CA ASN A 704 25.74 -2.15 19.47
C ASN A 704 24.26 -1.83 19.72
N PHE A 705 23.51 -1.51 18.67
CA PHE A 705 22.07 -1.31 18.76
C PHE A 705 21.37 -1.72 17.46
N ASN A 706 20.05 -1.95 17.56
CA ASN A 706 19.21 -2.17 16.39
C ASN A 706 18.47 -0.89 16.03
N LEU A 707 18.52 -0.48 14.76
CA LEU A 707 17.66 0.56 14.23
C LEU A 707 16.22 0.06 14.16
N SER A 708 15.30 0.90 14.63
CA SER A 708 13.88 0.57 14.78
C SER A 708 12.97 1.48 13.95
N GLY A 709 13.36 2.73 13.69
CA GLY A 709 12.61 3.61 12.81
C GLY A 709 13.36 4.87 12.39
N LEU A 710 12.63 5.76 11.71
CA LEU A 710 13.06 7.08 11.28
C LEU A 710 12.20 8.15 11.95
N SER A 711 12.85 9.18 12.47
CA SER A 711 12.22 10.31 13.14
C SER A 711 12.74 11.63 12.59
N LYS A 712 11.86 12.62 12.47
CA LYS A 712 12.27 14.00 12.15
C LYS A 712 13.17 14.56 13.24
N LEU A 713 13.04 14.12 14.50
CA LEU A 713 13.86 14.58 15.61
C LEU A 713 15.28 14.04 15.58
N ALA A 714 15.45 12.72 15.35
CA ALA A 714 16.70 12.00 15.61
C ALA A 714 17.32 11.31 14.38
N GLY A 715 16.67 11.38 13.21
CA GLY A 715 17.05 10.60 12.04
C GLY A 715 16.73 9.13 12.25
N ALA A 716 17.61 8.24 11.80
CA ALA A 716 17.54 6.82 12.13
C ALA A 716 17.83 6.61 13.63
N PHE A 717 16.97 5.89 14.33
CA PHE A 717 17.10 5.67 15.78
C PHE A 717 16.85 4.22 16.15
N GLY A 718 17.40 3.81 17.31
CA GLY A 718 17.23 2.46 17.86
C GLY A 718 16.22 2.34 19.00
N GLY A 719 16.03 1.13 19.50
CA GLY A 719 15.22 0.83 20.69
C GLY A 719 13.72 0.61 20.44
N ASP A 720 12.87 0.77 21.46
CA ASP A 720 11.42 0.55 21.33
C ASP A 720 10.73 1.74 20.65
N ILE A 721 10.17 1.49 19.46
CA ILE A 721 9.51 2.52 18.65
C ILE A 721 8.26 3.11 19.31
N ASN A 722 7.47 2.31 20.02
CA ASN A 722 6.23 2.78 20.64
C ASN A 722 6.55 3.71 21.82
N LYS A 723 7.53 3.34 22.64
CA LYS A 723 8.02 4.21 23.72
C LYS A 723 8.68 5.48 23.18
N PHE A 724 9.37 5.42 22.05
CA PHE A 724 9.93 6.62 21.40
C PHE A 724 8.82 7.57 20.93
N LYS A 725 7.76 7.05 20.29
CA LYS A 725 6.58 7.84 19.86
C LYS A 725 5.90 8.56 21.03
N THR A 726 5.88 7.97 22.23
CA THR A 726 5.25 8.54 23.43
C THR A 726 6.19 9.36 24.32
N ALA A 727 7.44 9.59 23.87
CA ALA A 727 8.49 10.26 24.64
C ALA A 727 8.79 9.59 25.99
N SER A 728 8.80 8.25 26.01
CA SER A 728 9.03 7.42 27.20
C SER A 728 10.10 6.34 26.97
N ALA A 729 10.94 6.49 25.95
CA ALA A 729 12.03 5.56 25.69
C ALA A 729 13.13 5.69 26.75
N SER A 730 13.58 4.56 27.29
CA SER A 730 14.57 4.44 28.35
C SER A 730 15.88 3.87 27.83
N ALA A 731 16.99 4.00 28.58
CA ALA A 731 18.27 3.44 28.17
C ALA A 731 18.24 1.91 27.99
N ASP A 732 17.44 1.22 28.79
CA ASP A 732 17.21 -0.22 28.68
C ASP A 732 16.63 -0.59 27.31
N ASP A 733 15.67 0.19 26.80
CA ASP A 733 15.06 -0.05 25.49
C ASP A 733 16.09 -0.02 24.34
N PHE A 734 17.20 0.71 24.50
CA PHE A 734 18.24 0.85 23.48
C PHE A 734 19.36 -0.20 23.62
N PHE A 735 19.83 -0.49 24.84
CA PHE A 735 20.98 -1.38 25.07
C PHE A 735 20.59 -2.84 25.28
N SER A 736 19.33 -3.14 25.67
CA SER A 736 18.84 -4.52 25.82
C SER A 736 18.45 -5.13 24.47
N VAL A 737 19.44 -5.39 23.63
CA VAL A 737 19.23 -5.99 22.31
C VAL A 737 19.37 -7.52 22.40
N ALA A 738 18.42 -8.25 21.81
CA ALA A 738 18.50 -9.71 21.75
C ALA A 738 19.86 -10.17 21.18
N ASN A 739 20.53 -11.08 21.91
CA ASN A 739 21.85 -11.63 21.58
C ASN A 739 23.05 -10.68 21.73
N ILE A 740 22.87 -9.50 22.34
CA ILE A 740 23.98 -8.60 22.68
C ILE A 740 23.87 -8.17 24.16
N PRO A 741 24.86 -8.48 25.01
CA PRO A 741 24.82 -8.08 26.41
C PRO A 741 25.01 -6.56 26.55
N ASP A 742 24.27 -5.96 27.48
CA ASP A 742 24.42 -4.55 27.86
C ASP A 742 25.87 -4.27 28.33
N PRO A 743 26.56 -3.25 27.78
CA PRO A 743 27.90 -2.89 28.20
C PRO A 743 27.98 -2.61 29.71
N LYS A 744 28.98 -3.18 30.38
CA LYS A 744 29.22 -2.94 31.81
C LYS A 744 30.36 -1.96 32.02
N LEU A 745 30.07 -0.89 32.74
CA LEU A 745 31.05 0.01 33.31
C LEU A 745 31.67 -0.62 34.57
N PHE A 746 33.00 -0.63 34.64
CA PHE A 746 33.77 -1.25 35.72
C PHE A 746 33.47 -2.73 35.98
N GLY A 747 33.02 -3.45 34.95
CA GLY A 747 32.64 -4.87 35.07
C GLY A 747 31.35 -5.15 35.85
N VAL A 748 30.71 -4.11 36.38
CA VAL A 748 29.64 -4.22 37.36
C VAL A 748 28.37 -3.50 36.92
N PHE A 749 28.48 -2.21 36.60
CA PHE A 749 27.30 -1.38 36.39
C PHE A 749 26.90 -1.43 34.92
N LYS A 750 25.71 -1.94 34.62
CA LYS A 750 25.22 -1.87 33.23
C LYS A 750 25.03 -0.43 32.79
N LEU A 751 25.31 -0.14 31.52
CA LEU A 751 25.18 1.20 31.01
C LEU A 751 23.71 1.66 31.06
N SER A 752 22.76 0.80 30.72
CA SER A 752 21.32 1.13 30.88
C SER A 752 20.90 1.46 32.32
N GLU A 753 21.60 0.90 33.32
CA GLU A 753 21.35 1.12 34.73
C GLU A 753 21.99 2.41 35.25
N ILE A 754 22.97 3.00 34.55
CA ILE A 754 23.58 4.28 34.95
C ILE A 754 23.01 5.45 34.12
N LEU A 755 22.57 5.17 32.89
CA LEU A 755 22.04 6.20 32.01
C LEU A 755 20.55 6.46 32.29
N LYS A 756 20.21 7.74 32.33
CA LYS A 756 18.85 8.23 32.41
C LYS A 756 18.50 8.90 31.09
N PHE A 757 17.95 8.11 30.18
CA PHE A 757 17.23 8.66 29.03
C PHE A 757 15.92 9.20 29.59
N VAL A 758 15.66 10.49 29.31
CA VAL A 758 14.49 11.30 29.69
C VAL A 758 13.48 10.64 30.65
N ALA A 759 13.43 11.11 31.90
CA ALA A 759 12.28 10.95 32.79
C ALA A 759 11.95 12.30 33.45
N GLY A 760 10.68 12.71 33.38
CA GLY A 760 10.13 13.93 34.01
C GLY A 760 9.62 15.00 33.03
N ALA A 761 9.23 16.17 33.57
CA ALA A 761 8.60 17.29 32.85
C ALA A 761 9.52 18.04 31.84
N ASN A 762 10.77 17.62 31.68
CA ASN A 762 11.73 18.28 30.79
C ASN A 762 11.78 17.55 29.43
N THR A 763 10.89 17.95 28.53
CA THR A 763 10.71 17.38 27.17
C THR A 763 11.59 18.07 26.11
N ASP A 764 12.58 18.86 26.50
CA ASP A 764 13.45 19.61 25.57
C ASP A 764 14.10 18.74 24.48
N SER A 765 14.41 17.47 24.77
CA SER A 765 14.97 16.52 23.78
C SER A 765 13.97 16.08 22.69
N TYR A 766 12.67 16.30 22.91
CA TYR A 766 11.60 16.03 21.95
C TYR A 766 11.03 17.32 21.32
N ASP A 767 11.59 18.48 21.65
CA ASP A 767 11.16 19.76 21.11
C ASP A 767 11.81 20.01 19.74
N ILE A 768 11.08 19.68 18.66
CA ILE A 768 11.55 19.88 17.28
C ILE A 768 11.76 21.36 16.92
N THR A 769 11.31 22.31 17.73
CA THR A 769 11.51 23.73 17.43
C THR A 769 12.94 24.19 17.70
N LYS A 770 13.68 23.51 18.59
CA LYS A 770 15.09 23.81 18.90
C LYS A 770 16.05 23.18 17.87
N PRO A 771 17.22 23.75 17.57
CA PRO A 771 18.26 23.09 16.77
C PRO A 771 18.69 21.75 17.37
N LEU A 772 19.12 20.80 16.54
CA LEU A 772 19.50 19.44 16.98
C LEU A 772 20.60 19.44 18.07
N MET A 773 21.53 20.40 18.02
CA MET A 773 22.59 20.54 19.01
C MET A 773 22.12 21.12 20.36
N ASP A 774 21.04 21.90 20.33
CA ASP A 774 20.41 22.50 21.52
C ASP A 774 19.43 21.53 22.19
N ARG A 775 18.90 20.59 21.41
CA ARG A 775 18.29 19.35 21.91
C ARG A 775 19.43 18.45 22.40
N ALA A 776 20.03 18.75 23.55
CA ALA A 776 21.10 17.92 24.14
C ALA A 776 20.71 16.43 23.97
N PRO A 777 21.53 15.60 23.30
CA PRO A 777 21.11 14.27 22.83
C PRO A 777 21.03 13.30 24.00
N LYS A 778 20.01 13.47 24.84
CA LYS A 778 19.65 12.50 25.89
C LYS A 778 19.24 11.16 25.29
N ILE A 779 18.95 11.15 24.00
CA ILE A 779 18.57 9.99 23.20
C ILE A 779 19.62 9.82 22.10
N PRO A 780 20.06 8.58 21.81
CA PRO A 780 20.99 8.32 20.72
C PRO A 780 20.41 8.78 19.38
N ASN A 781 21.17 9.59 18.65
CA ASN A 781 20.82 10.03 17.30
C ASN A 781 21.89 9.64 16.27
N LEU A 782 21.47 9.47 15.03
CA LEU A 782 22.35 9.24 13.89
C LEU A 782 22.19 10.39 12.92
N THR A 783 23.27 11.12 12.74
CA THR A 783 23.31 12.30 11.88
C THR A 783 24.39 12.09 10.84
N THR A 784 24.13 12.51 9.61
CA THR A 784 25.16 12.50 8.57
C THR A 784 25.37 13.93 8.09
N GLU A 785 26.60 14.41 8.20
CA GLU A 785 27.05 15.68 7.66
C GLU A 785 27.87 15.44 6.40
N GLU A 786 27.66 16.29 5.38
CA GLU A 786 28.44 16.27 4.14
C GLU A 786 29.42 17.44 4.13
N THR A 787 30.71 17.13 4.04
CA THR A 787 31.79 18.12 3.86
C THR A 787 32.27 18.13 2.40
N ALA A 788 33.24 18.97 2.02
CA ALA A 788 33.78 19.00 0.66
C ALA A 788 34.38 17.63 0.23
N ASP A 789 35.07 16.94 1.14
CA ASP A 789 35.87 15.74 0.84
C ASP A 789 35.31 14.44 1.45
N GLU A 790 34.50 14.55 2.50
CA GLU A 790 34.06 13.40 3.31
C GLU A 790 32.57 13.46 3.67
N TYR A 791 31.98 12.28 3.81
CA TYR A 791 30.72 12.09 4.55
C TYR A 791 31.05 11.66 5.98
N ILE A 792 30.49 12.37 6.96
CA ILE A 792 30.70 12.11 8.39
C ILE A 792 29.37 11.68 9.00
N THR A 793 29.23 10.40 9.32
CA THR A 793 28.09 9.90 10.11
C THR A 793 28.47 9.88 11.57
N SER A 794 27.78 10.68 12.38
CA SER A 794 28.00 10.80 13.81
C SER A 794 26.87 10.13 14.59
N TYR A 795 27.27 9.27 15.53
CA TYR A 795 26.45 8.73 16.60
C TYR A 795 26.77 9.48 17.88
N VAL A 796 25.79 10.19 18.45
CA VAL A 796 26.00 11.03 19.63
C VAL A 796 25.01 10.63 20.74
N ILE A 797 25.54 10.40 21.94
CA ILE A 797 24.75 10.23 23.17
C ILE A 797 25.32 11.16 24.25
N LYS A 798 24.47 11.98 24.87
CA LYS A 798 24.77 12.86 26.02
C LYS A 798 23.60 12.85 27.03
N PRO A 799 23.34 11.72 27.69
CA PRO A 799 22.26 11.53 28.65
C PRO A 799 22.62 12.08 30.05
N GLU A 800 21.61 12.16 30.92
CA GLU A 800 21.82 12.35 32.36
C GLU A 800 22.28 11.03 33.00
N LEU A 801 22.94 11.14 34.16
CA LEU A 801 23.34 10.00 34.96
C LEU A 801 22.33 9.76 36.10
N LYS A 802 22.22 8.52 36.56
CA LYS A 802 21.48 8.15 37.78
C LYS A 802 22.39 7.37 38.73
N ASN A 803 22.10 7.50 40.02
CA ASN A 803 22.80 6.71 41.04
C ASN A 803 22.31 5.26 40.95
N VAL A 804 23.23 4.32 41.14
CA VAL A 804 22.95 2.88 41.12
C VAL A 804 23.48 2.28 42.41
N ASP A 805 22.67 1.49 43.11
CA ASP A 805 23.07 0.78 44.32
C ASP A 805 22.84 -0.71 44.10
N LEU A 806 23.94 -1.47 43.94
CA LEU A 806 23.93 -2.92 43.79
C LEU A 806 24.22 -3.62 45.13
N GLY A 807 24.11 -2.90 46.25
CA GLY A 807 24.43 -3.37 47.60
C GLY A 807 25.93 -3.40 47.88
N PHE A 808 26.68 -4.21 47.14
CA PHE A 808 28.14 -4.34 47.29
C PHE A 808 28.91 -3.18 46.66
N ALA A 809 28.41 -2.64 45.55
CA ALA A 809 28.98 -1.50 44.85
C ALA A 809 27.89 -0.48 44.49
N LYS A 810 28.20 0.81 44.61
CA LYS A 810 27.31 1.92 44.27
C LYS A 810 27.99 2.90 43.34
N PHE A 811 27.30 3.28 42.27
CA PHE A 811 27.66 4.39 41.41
C PHE A 811 26.95 5.65 41.91
N VAL A 812 27.69 6.71 42.18
CA VAL A 812 27.12 7.98 42.64
C VAL A 812 27.65 9.14 41.80
N GLN A 813 26.75 9.87 41.16
CA GLN A 813 27.09 11.08 40.41
C GLN A 813 27.35 12.26 41.35
N LYS A 814 28.25 13.17 40.97
CA LYS A 814 28.48 14.45 41.66
C LYS A 814 27.85 15.62 40.92
N ASN A 815 27.87 16.79 41.54
CA ASN A 815 27.46 18.01 40.87
C ASN A 815 28.36 18.28 39.65
N GLY A 816 27.77 18.58 38.50
CA GLY A 816 28.49 18.73 37.23
C GLY A 816 28.86 17.42 36.52
N ALA A 817 28.34 16.26 36.96
CA ALA A 817 28.56 15.00 36.27
C ALA A 817 28.00 15.03 34.84
N ALA A 818 28.81 14.57 33.89
CA ALA A 818 28.44 14.50 32.50
C ALA A 818 28.90 13.18 31.88
N PHE A 819 28.10 12.68 30.96
CA PHE A 819 28.44 11.52 30.14
C PHE A 819 28.28 11.89 28.68
N SER A 820 29.23 11.46 27.84
CA SER A 820 29.11 11.58 26.40
C SER A 820 29.77 10.42 25.68
N ILE A 821 29.11 9.92 24.62
CA ILE A 821 29.71 9.07 23.60
C ILE A 821 29.52 9.78 22.27
N VAL A 822 30.62 9.97 21.55
CA VAL A 822 30.62 10.46 20.17
C VAL A 822 31.40 9.47 19.33
N THR A 823 30.70 8.75 18.46
CA THR A 823 31.31 7.86 17.47
C THR A 823 31.10 8.46 16.09
N GLN A 824 32.16 8.52 15.28
CA GLN A 824 32.10 9.05 13.93
C GLN A 824 32.64 8.02 12.94
N ALA A 825 31.88 7.76 11.89
CA ALA A 825 32.31 7.02 10.72
C ALA A 825 32.55 8.01 9.57
N ARG A 826 33.76 8.02 9.03
CA ARG A 826 34.18 8.92 7.95
C ARG A 826 34.41 8.12 6.67
N ILE A 827 33.78 8.55 5.57
CA ILE A 827 33.97 7.96 4.24
C ILE A 827 34.39 9.08 3.28
N LYS A 828 35.50 8.87 2.57
CA LYS A 828 35.99 9.82 1.56
C LYS A 828 35.11 9.77 0.31
N LYS A 829 34.68 10.92 -0.21
CA LYS A 829 33.86 11.00 -1.44
C LYS A 829 34.51 10.39 -2.67
N LYS A 830 35.84 10.42 -2.75
CA LYS A 830 36.62 9.78 -3.83
C LYS A 830 36.56 8.25 -3.80
N ASN A 831 36.15 7.65 -2.68
CA ASN A 831 35.97 6.20 -2.54
C ASN A 831 34.74 5.91 -1.66
N PRO A 832 33.52 6.13 -2.16
CA PRO A 832 32.29 6.06 -1.38
C PRO A 832 31.92 4.62 -0.94
N THR A 833 32.59 3.60 -1.50
CA THR A 833 32.45 2.19 -1.15
C THR A 833 33.62 1.65 -0.31
N GLY A 834 34.55 2.51 0.11
CA GLY A 834 35.68 2.11 0.94
C GLY A 834 35.28 1.82 2.40
N THR A 835 36.12 1.07 3.12
CA THR A 835 35.92 0.81 4.56
C THR A 835 35.88 2.13 5.33
N PRO A 836 34.81 2.40 6.12
CA PRO A 836 34.72 3.64 6.90
C PRO A 836 35.84 3.73 7.94
N ALA A 837 36.40 4.93 8.10
CA ALA A 837 37.32 5.23 9.19
C ALA A 837 36.52 5.58 10.44
N PHE A 838 36.61 4.75 11.47
CA PHE A 838 35.91 4.94 12.74
C PHE A 838 36.77 5.66 13.77
N GLY A 839 36.15 6.56 14.53
CA GLY A 839 36.72 7.11 15.75
C GLY A 839 35.64 7.27 16.82
N THR A 840 35.98 6.97 18.07
CA THR A 840 35.06 7.12 19.21
C THR A 840 35.72 7.87 20.34
N ASN A 841 35.02 8.84 20.91
CA ASN A 841 35.37 9.54 22.14
C ASN A 841 34.24 9.34 23.15
N ALA A 842 34.53 8.60 24.23
CA ALA A 842 33.62 8.38 25.34
C ALA A 842 34.19 9.05 26.60
N THR A 843 33.41 9.90 27.26
CA THR A 843 33.84 10.64 28.45
C THR A 843 32.78 10.53 29.56
N LEU A 844 33.23 10.31 30.79
CA LEU A 844 32.43 10.33 32.01
C LEU A 844 33.14 11.21 33.07
N THR A 845 32.45 12.20 33.63
CA THR A 845 33.03 13.15 34.59
C THR A 845 32.31 13.18 35.94
N ALA A 846 33.02 13.64 36.97
CA ALA A 846 32.53 13.95 38.31
C ALA A 846 31.63 12.84 38.91
N PHE A 847 32.21 11.69 39.24
CA PHE A 847 31.48 10.58 39.85
C PHE A 847 32.34 9.87 40.90
N LYS A 848 31.70 9.08 41.76
CA LYS A 848 32.37 8.20 42.72
C LYS A 848 31.81 6.78 42.66
N ILE A 849 32.67 5.81 42.95
CA ILE A 849 32.31 4.41 43.16
C ILE A 849 32.46 4.09 44.65
N ALA A 850 31.35 3.78 45.32
CA ALA A 850 31.33 3.39 46.71
C ALA A 850 31.23 1.87 46.83
N ILE A 851 32.10 1.25 47.61
CA ILE A 851 32.25 -0.20 47.71
C ILE A 851 32.05 -0.60 49.17
N LEU A 852 31.43 -1.76 49.39
CA LEU A 852 31.13 -2.31 50.72
C LEU A 852 30.33 -1.32 51.60
N LYS A 853 29.17 -0.85 51.11
CA LYS A 853 28.31 0.11 51.84
C LYS A 853 29.06 1.38 52.28
N ASP A 854 29.73 2.03 51.32
CA ASP A 854 30.45 3.30 51.51
C ASP A 854 31.71 3.21 52.40
N LEU A 855 32.20 2.00 52.70
CA LEU A 855 33.45 1.78 53.44
C LEU A 855 34.67 2.24 52.66
N ILE A 856 34.67 2.07 51.33
CA ILE A 856 35.72 2.55 50.42
C ILE A 856 35.05 3.34 49.31
N ASN A 857 35.45 4.59 49.11
CA ASN A 857 34.98 5.44 48.02
C ASN A 857 36.16 5.75 47.10
N ILE A 858 36.03 5.46 45.81
CA ILE A 858 37.00 5.83 44.78
C ILE A 858 36.39 6.96 43.97
N ASP A 859 37.11 8.06 43.87
CA ASP A 859 36.57 9.34 43.41
C ASP A 859 37.27 9.84 42.13
N PHE A 860 36.46 10.25 41.15
CA PHE A 860 36.87 10.52 39.78
C PHE A 860 36.46 11.92 39.33
N ASN A 861 37.43 12.68 38.81
CA ASN A 861 37.16 13.91 38.08
C ASN A 861 36.71 13.60 36.65
N LYS A 862 37.43 12.69 35.97
CA LYS A 862 37.14 12.33 34.58
C LYS A 862 37.73 10.97 34.21
N ILE A 863 37.00 10.21 33.42
CA ILE A 863 37.53 9.10 32.63
C ILE A 863 37.18 9.36 31.18
N GLN A 864 38.15 9.21 30.28
CA GLN A 864 37.97 9.36 28.86
C GLN A 864 38.66 8.24 28.09
N PHE A 865 37.94 7.72 27.09
CA PHE A 865 38.39 6.73 26.13
C PHE A 865 38.36 7.35 24.74
N VAL A 866 39.51 7.37 24.07
CA VAL A 866 39.63 7.88 22.71
C VAL A 866 40.18 6.79 21.81
N THR A 867 39.50 6.57 20.70
CA THR A 867 39.90 5.62 19.66
C THR A 867 39.85 6.35 18.32
N GLU A 868 40.93 6.25 17.56
CA GLU A 868 41.03 6.84 16.22
C GLU A 868 41.52 5.78 15.24
N ALA A 869 41.01 5.82 14.01
CA ALA A 869 41.42 4.89 12.97
C ALA A 869 42.95 4.92 12.78
N GLY A 870 43.58 3.75 12.93
CA GLY A 870 45.03 3.59 12.76
C GLY A 870 45.88 3.96 13.98
N LYS A 871 45.29 4.40 15.09
CA LYS A 871 45.98 4.62 16.37
C LYS A 871 45.60 3.57 17.42
N LYS A 872 46.46 3.37 18.42
CA LYS A 872 46.12 2.57 19.61
C LYS A 872 45.06 3.31 20.42
N ALA A 873 44.15 2.58 21.06
CA ALA A 873 43.18 3.14 21.98
C ALA A 873 43.90 3.84 23.14
N ASP A 874 43.43 5.04 23.48
CA ASP A 874 43.95 5.85 24.58
C ASP A 874 42.92 5.94 25.71
N VAL A 875 43.38 5.76 26.94
CA VAL A 875 42.55 5.78 28.15
C VAL A 875 43.18 6.75 29.14
N SER A 876 42.50 7.87 29.38
CA SER A 876 42.92 8.88 30.36
C SER A 876 42.01 8.85 31.57
N VAL A 877 42.59 8.72 32.76
CA VAL A 877 41.88 8.73 34.05
C VAL A 877 42.41 9.88 34.88
N GLU A 878 41.53 10.79 35.28
CA GLU A 878 41.79 11.90 36.18
C GLU A 878 41.05 11.63 37.49
N MET A 879 41.81 11.29 38.53
CA MET A 879 41.28 11.02 39.87
C MET A 879 41.04 12.31 40.64
N ALA A 880 40.10 12.29 41.59
CA ALA A 880 39.98 13.36 42.57
C ALA A 880 41.17 13.32 43.56
N ASN A 881 41.40 14.41 44.30
CA ASN A 881 42.36 14.46 45.39
C ASN A 881 41.62 14.79 46.70
N PRO A 882 41.59 13.90 47.71
CA PRO A 882 42.13 12.52 47.70
C PRO A 882 41.33 11.58 46.78
N CYS A 883 42.00 10.61 46.16
CA CYS A 883 41.39 9.66 45.22
C CYS A 883 40.58 8.56 45.92
N VAL A 884 41.08 8.08 47.04
CA VAL A 884 40.43 7.04 47.86
C VAL A 884 40.04 7.64 49.20
N VAL A 885 38.77 7.50 49.56
CA VAL A 885 38.21 7.98 50.83
C VAL A 885 37.60 6.82 51.59
N PHE A 886 38.15 6.52 52.76
CA PHE A 886 37.67 5.47 53.64
C PHE A 886 36.51 5.98 54.51
N GLY A 887 35.40 5.25 54.53
CA GLY A 887 34.22 5.58 55.32
C GLY A 887 34.12 4.76 56.61
N GLY A 888 33.13 5.06 57.44
CA GLY A 888 32.78 4.27 58.63
C GLY A 888 33.96 4.05 59.60
N PRO A 889 34.18 2.82 60.11
CA PRO A 889 35.27 2.51 61.03
C PRO A 889 36.68 2.73 60.45
N LEU A 890 36.83 2.82 59.12
CA LEU A 890 38.12 3.04 58.46
C LEU A 890 38.42 4.52 58.22
N ALA A 891 37.54 5.45 58.63
CA ALA A 891 37.72 6.88 58.39
C ALA A 891 39.01 7.46 59.00
N PHE A 892 39.57 6.83 60.05
CA PHE A 892 40.85 7.23 60.65
C PHE A 892 42.03 7.10 59.66
N ILE A 893 41.93 6.21 58.66
CA ILE A 893 42.97 6.03 57.63
C ILE A 893 43.10 7.30 56.78
N ASN A 894 42.03 8.09 56.62
CA ASN A 894 42.10 9.32 55.85
C ASN A 894 43.05 10.36 56.47
N ASN A 895 43.25 10.36 57.79
CA ASN A 895 44.20 11.25 58.45
C ASN A 895 45.67 10.92 58.11
N LEU A 896 45.95 9.69 57.66
CA LEU A 896 47.27 9.31 57.15
C LEU A 896 47.52 9.86 55.75
N ASN A 897 46.46 10.16 54.99
CA ASN A 897 46.54 10.64 53.61
C ASN A 897 47.18 12.04 53.51
N ASP A 898 47.03 12.87 54.56
CA ASP A 898 47.63 14.22 54.63
C ASP A 898 49.16 14.20 54.88
N LEU A 899 49.72 13.05 55.27
CA LEU A 899 51.16 12.86 55.57
C LEU A 899 51.94 12.17 54.43
N ILE A 900 51.26 11.77 53.35
CA ILE A 900 51.85 10.98 52.26
C ILE A 900 51.91 11.86 50.99
N PRO A 901 53.09 12.12 50.41
CA PRO A 901 53.19 12.85 49.14
C PRO A 901 52.54 12.04 48.01
N SER A 902 52.10 12.71 46.93
CA SER A 902 51.27 12.11 45.86
C SER A 902 51.90 10.90 45.13
N ASP A 903 53.19 10.68 45.32
CA ASP A 903 54.04 9.59 44.83
C ASP A 903 54.38 8.52 45.89
N GLY A 904 53.92 8.69 47.14
CA GLY A 904 54.28 7.88 48.32
C GLY A 904 53.47 6.60 48.55
N PHE A 905 52.66 6.17 47.58
CA PHE A 905 51.79 4.98 47.67
C PHE A 905 52.50 3.68 47.28
N SER A 906 53.80 3.55 47.57
CA SER A 906 54.55 2.30 47.37
C SER A 906 54.49 1.33 48.56
N ASP A 907 54.06 1.77 49.77
CA ASP A 907 53.55 0.97 50.91
C ASP A 907 53.21 1.87 52.14
N PRO A 908 52.15 1.65 52.97
CA PRO A 908 50.70 1.59 52.72
C PRO A 908 50.00 2.97 52.91
N PRO A 909 48.77 3.23 52.39
CA PRO A 909 48.00 2.50 51.38
C PRO A 909 48.70 2.56 50.00
N TYR A 910 48.22 1.80 49.00
CA TYR A 910 48.71 1.89 47.62
C TYR A 910 47.58 2.11 46.60
N LEU A 911 47.88 2.82 45.51
CA LEU A 911 46.99 3.05 44.37
C LEU A 911 47.79 2.83 43.08
N THR A 912 47.45 1.78 42.32
CA THR A 912 48.06 1.48 41.03
C THR A 912 47.04 1.70 39.91
N LEU A 913 47.36 2.62 39.00
CA LEU A 913 46.62 2.84 37.78
C LEU A 913 47.25 2.04 36.63
N SER A 914 46.43 1.32 35.87
CA SER A 914 46.85 0.61 34.66
C SER A 914 45.87 0.84 33.51
N LEU A 915 46.25 0.51 32.28
CA LEU A 915 45.35 0.51 31.11
C LEU A 915 44.15 -0.44 31.30
N THR A 916 44.26 -1.41 32.22
CA THR A 916 43.27 -2.45 32.44
C THR A 916 42.37 -2.21 33.64
N GLY A 917 42.67 -1.22 34.49
CA GLY A 917 41.90 -0.95 35.70
C GLY A 917 42.69 -0.22 36.79
N ILE A 918 42.01 0.01 37.91
CA ILE A 918 42.54 0.60 39.14
C ILE A 918 42.63 -0.46 40.20
N LYS A 919 43.79 -0.57 40.85
CA LYS A 919 43.95 -1.36 42.07
C LYS A 919 44.27 -0.44 43.22
N CYS A 920 43.53 -0.54 44.30
CA CYS A 920 43.82 0.21 45.52
C CYS A 920 43.63 -0.66 46.76
N GLY A 921 44.51 -0.50 47.74
CA GLY A 921 44.44 -1.30 48.95
C GLY A 921 45.32 -0.75 50.05
N PHE A 922 45.30 -1.42 51.19
CA PHE A 922 46.24 -1.18 52.28
C PHE A 922 46.71 -2.52 52.85
N THR A 923 47.90 -2.49 53.46
CA THR A 923 48.41 -3.57 54.30
C THR A 923 48.81 -2.98 55.65
N LEU A 924 48.23 -3.48 56.72
CA LEU A 924 48.45 -3.03 58.09
C LEU A 924 49.21 -4.11 58.86
N ALA A 925 50.42 -3.79 59.34
CA ALA A 925 51.13 -4.67 60.27
C ALA A 925 50.41 -4.68 61.62
N ILE A 926 50.13 -5.87 62.15
CA ILE A 926 49.56 -6.06 63.48
C ILE A 926 50.73 -6.31 64.46
N PRO A 927 50.78 -5.62 65.62
CA PRO A 927 51.84 -5.82 66.61
C PRO A 927 51.97 -7.28 67.05
N ASN A 928 53.21 -7.73 67.26
CA ASN A 928 53.48 -9.05 67.79
C ASN A 928 52.91 -9.19 69.21
N VAL A 929 52.33 -10.34 69.52
CA VAL A 929 51.77 -10.66 70.85
C VAL A 929 52.64 -11.73 71.50
N GLN A 930 53.28 -11.41 72.63
CA GLN A 930 54.12 -12.34 73.38
C GLN A 930 53.62 -12.48 74.82
N MET A 931 53.38 -13.72 75.26
CA MET A 931 52.92 -14.06 76.62
C MET A 931 53.67 -15.29 77.12
N GLY A 932 54.79 -15.08 77.85
CA GLY A 932 55.60 -16.17 78.40
C GLY A 932 56.15 -17.09 77.31
N VAL A 933 55.78 -18.37 77.37
CA VAL A 933 56.19 -19.38 76.36
C VAL A 933 55.46 -19.26 75.02
N PHE A 934 54.43 -18.40 74.91
CA PHE A 934 53.63 -18.15 73.71
C PHE A 934 54.11 -16.88 72.97
N SER A 935 54.31 -16.96 71.65
CA SER A 935 54.61 -15.84 70.76
C SER A 935 53.82 -15.95 69.46
N LEU A 936 53.14 -14.87 69.07
CA LEU A 936 52.48 -14.71 67.77
C LEU A 936 53.08 -13.48 67.08
N SER A 937 53.70 -13.68 65.92
CA SER A 937 54.45 -12.64 65.22
C SER A 937 54.23 -12.65 63.71
N ASN A 938 54.67 -11.59 63.02
CA ASN A 938 54.56 -11.45 61.56
C ASN A 938 53.12 -11.41 61.07
N MET A 939 52.21 -10.80 61.85
CA MET A 939 50.81 -10.64 61.48
C MET A 939 50.62 -9.40 60.60
N THR A 940 49.91 -9.56 59.49
CA THR A 940 49.48 -8.44 58.63
C THR A 940 48.01 -8.60 58.29
N LEU A 941 47.31 -7.48 58.14
CA LEU A 941 45.94 -7.41 57.67
C LEU A 941 45.89 -6.57 56.40
N GLY A 942 45.45 -7.14 55.29
CA GLY A 942 45.32 -6.43 54.03
C GLY A 942 43.90 -6.45 53.49
N ALA A 943 43.58 -5.40 52.75
CA ALA A 943 42.38 -5.34 51.92
C ALA A 943 42.72 -4.65 50.59
N GLU A 944 42.23 -5.20 49.48
CA GLU A 944 42.42 -4.69 48.11
C GLU A 944 41.06 -4.58 47.42
N VAL A 945 40.90 -3.54 46.61
CA VAL A 945 39.83 -3.41 45.62
C VAL A 945 40.47 -3.36 44.24
N ASN A 946 39.94 -4.16 43.32
CA ASN A 946 40.29 -4.10 41.91
C ASN A 946 39.06 -3.62 41.10
N LEU A 947 39.21 -2.49 40.42
CA LEU A 947 38.20 -1.86 39.57
C LEU A 947 38.65 -1.93 38.10
N PRO A 948 38.26 -2.99 37.37
CA PRO A 948 38.74 -3.21 35.99
C PRO A 948 38.04 -2.33 34.96
N PHE A 949 38.75 -1.96 33.89
CA PHE A 949 38.20 -1.27 32.71
C PHE A 949 37.89 -2.22 31.54
N THR A 950 38.22 -3.50 31.69
CA THR A 950 38.21 -4.51 30.61
C THR A 950 37.02 -5.46 30.65
N GLY A 951 36.00 -5.16 31.47
CA GLY A 951 34.81 -6.03 31.63
C GLY A 951 35.02 -7.21 32.58
N ALA A 952 36.23 -7.42 33.10
CA ALA A 952 36.46 -8.30 34.24
C ALA A 952 35.60 -7.86 35.45
N PRO A 953 35.25 -8.75 36.40
CA PRO A 953 34.45 -8.35 37.55
C PRO A 953 35.26 -7.48 38.52
N LEU A 954 34.59 -6.53 39.16
CA LEU A 954 35.13 -5.80 40.31
C LEU A 954 35.30 -6.80 41.46
N THR A 955 36.50 -6.85 42.05
CA THR A 955 36.81 -7.75 43.17
C THR A 955 37.24 -7.00 44.41
N PHE A 956 36.90 -7.57 45.57
CA PHE A 956 37.41 -7.17 46.87
C PHE A 956 38.20 -8.33 47.48
N GLY A 957 39.47 -8.09 47.77
CA GLY A 957 40.34 -9.01 48.47
C GLY A 957 40.47 -8.64 49.94
N PHE A 958 40.47 -9.64 50.81
CA PHE A 958 40.86 -9.53 52.21
C PHE A 958 41.89 -10.60 52.52
N ASN A 959 42.95 -10.25 53.24
CA ASN A 959 43.93 -11.22 53.70
C ASN A 959 44.41 -10.95 55.13
N PHE A 960 44.54 -12.03 55.90
CA PHE A 960 45.29 -12.08 57.14
C PHE A 960 46.57 -12.87 56.87
N CYS A 961 47.68 -12.14 56.74
CA CYS A 961 48.93 -12.60 56.16
C CYS A 961 48.80 -13.02 54.69
N SER A 962 49.90 -12.95 53.94
CA SER A 962 49.96 -13.50 52.58
C SER A 962 50.61 -14.87 52.60
N ARG A 963 50.46 -15.65 51.53
CA ARG A 963 51.14 -16.94 51.39
C ARG A 963 52.66 -16.82 51.51
N GLN A 964 53.21 -15.72 51.00
CA GLN A 964 54.64 -15.45 50.99
C GLN A 964 55.14 -14.95 52.35
N GLN A 965 54.24 -14.43 53.20
CA GLN A 965 54.54 -13.90 54.52
C GLN A 965 53.49 -14.37 55.55
N PRO A 966 53.51 -15.66 55.95
CA PRO A 966 52.58 -16.21 56.93
C PRO A 966 52.85 -15.66 58.34
N PHE A 967 51.83 -15.64 59.20
CA PHE A 967 52.07 -15.39 60.63
C PHE A 967 52.84 -16.57 61.23
N CYS A 968 53.61 -16.30 62.28
CA CYS A 968 54.36 -17.31 63.02
C CYS A 968 53.80 -17.43 64.44
N LEU A 969 53.40 -18.65 64.82
CA LEU A 969 52.92 -19.01 66.15
C LEU A 969 53.95 -19.94 66.81
N THR A 970 54.50 -19.57 67.96
CA THR A 970 55.46 -20.39 68.70
C THR A 970 55.01 -20.57 70.15
N VAL A 971 55.00 -21.82 70.64
CA VAL A 971 54.78 -22.19 72.04
C VAL A 971 55.92 -23.09 72.49
N SER A 972 56.87 -22.57 73.28
CA SER A 972 58.12 -23.26 73.65
C SER A 972 58.90 -23.75 72.42
N PHE A 973 58.95 -25.06 72.16
CA PHE A 973 59.62 -25.68 70.99
C PHE A 973 58.64 -26.09 69.88
N LEU A 974 57.33 -25.91 70.10
CA LEU A 974 56.29 -26.15 69.10
C LEU A 974 56.09 -24.85 68.32
N GLY A 975 56.41 -24.87 67.03
CA GLY A 975 56.28 -23.74 66.11
C GLY A 975 55.22 -24.03 65.05
N GLY A 976 54.69 -23.00 64.43
CA GLY A 976 53.68 -23.10 63.39
C GLY A 976 53.44 -21.77 62.73
N GLY A 977 52.49 -21.75 61.80
CA GLY A 977 52.17 -20.55 61.04
C GLY A 977 51.00 -20.75 60.11
N GLY A 978 50.64 -19.69 59.42
CA GLY A 978 49.55 -19.76 58.47
C GLY A 978 49.24 -18.44 57.81
N PHE A 979 48.25 -18.49 56.93
CA PHE A 979 47.67 -17.31 56.31
C PHE A 979 46.23 -17.61 55.90
N PHE A 980 45.46 -16.55 55.69
CA PHE A 980 44.10 -16.61 55.16
C PHE A 980 43.92 -15.50 54.15
N GLY A 981 43.44 -15.83 52.96
CA GLY A 981 43.08 -14.91 51.90
C GLY A 981 41.68 -15.24 51.36
N MET A 982 40.93 -14.21 51.02
CA MET A 982 39.62 -14.33 50.41
C MET A 982 39.44 -13.24 49.36
N GLU A 983 38.92 -13.60 48.19
CA GLU A 983 38.48 -12.68 47.16
C GLU A 983 36.98 -12.88 46.91
N ILE A 984 36.23 -11.78 46.88
CA ILE A 984 34.79 -11.75 46.63
C ILE A 984 34.44 -10.78 45.49
N ASP A 985 33.38 -11.09 44.77
CA ASP A 985 32.71 -10.20 43.83
C ASP A 985 31.20 -10.11 44.12
N LEU A 986 30.42 -9.53 43.20
CA LEU A 986 28.96 -9.41 43.33
C LEU A 986 28.23 -10.75 43.40
N ASN A 987 28.79 -11.81 42.83
CA ASN A 987 28.18 -13.13 42.77
C ASN A 987 28.56 -13.99 43.99
N GLY A 988 29.47 -13.50 44.84
CA GLY A 988 29.89 -14.15 46.06
C GLY A 988 31.40 -14.36 46.11
N ILE A 989 31.82 -15.49 46.67
CA ILE A 989 33.23 -15.79 46.89
C ILE A 989 33.85 -16.31 45.59
N ARG A 990 34.88 -15.62 45.09
CA ARG A 990 35.67 -16.05 43.93
C ARG A 990 36.81 -16.95 44.34
N MET A 991 37.45 -16.65 45.47
CA MET A 991 38.59 -17.41 45.96
C MET A 991 38.66 -17.40 47.49
N ILE A 992 39.01 -18.54 48.07
CA ILE A 992 39.47 -18.66 49.46
C ILE A 992 40.78 -19.44 49.41
N GLU A 993 41.83 -18.91 50.01
CA GLU A 993 43.12 -19.58 50.15
C GLU A 993 43.55 -19.52 51.61
N ALA A 994 43.79 -20.67 52.24
CA ALA A 994 44.18 -20.73 53.63
C ALA A 994 45.20 -21.83 53.86
N SER A 995 46.15 -21.58 54.76
CA SER A 995 47.01 -22.64 55.26
C SER A 995 47.26 -22.50 56.76
N LEU A 996 47.37 -23.65 57.42
CA LEU A 996 47.77 -23.77 58.80
C LEU A 996 48.83 -24.86 58.89
N GLU A 997 49.95 -24.53 59.51
CA GLU A 997 51.03 -25.47 59.78
C GLU A 997 51.43 -25.47 61.26
N PHE A 998 51.85 -26.62 61.73
CA PHE A 998 52.31 -26.86 63.09
C PHE A 998 53.45 -27.87 63.08
N GLY A 999 54.37 -27.75 64.02
CA GLY A 999 55.57 -28.57 64.03
C GLY A 999 56.52 -28.25 65.16
N ALA A 1000 57.73 -28.75 65.05
CA ALA A 1000 58.80 -28.50 66.00
C ALA A 1000 60.07 -28.13 65.24
N ALA A 1001 60.80 -27.16 65.77
CA ALA A 1001 62.11 -26.78 65.25
C ALA A 1001 63.11 -26.72 66.40
N ALA A 1002 64.31 -27.26 66.17
CA ALA A 1002 65.42 -27.21 67.10
C ALA A 1002 66.67 -26.77 66.35
N SER A 1003 67.38 -25.78 66.88
CA SER A 1003 68.64 -25.28 66.33
C SER A 1003 69.73 -25.31 67.39
N ILE A 1004 70.93 -25.75 67.02
CA ILE A 1004 72.11 -25.79 67.88
C ILE A 1004 73.25 -25.02 67.21
N ASN A 1005 73.98 -24.23 67.98
CA ASN A 1005 75.14 -23.48 67.51
C ASN A 1005 76.29 -23.66 68.50
N LEU A 1006 77.35 -24.35 68.07
CA LEU A 1006 78.51 -24.72 68.89
C LEU A 1006 79.78 -23.91 68.50
N GLY A 1007 79.63 -22.82 67.74
CA GLY A 1007 80.72 -21.96 67.27
C GLY A 1007 81.50 -22.53 66.08
N VAL A 1008 81.92 -23.80 66.13
CA VAL A 1008 82.61 -24.49 65.02
C VAL A 1008 81.66 -25.17 64.03
N ALA A 1009 80.43 -25.47 64.46
CA ALA A 1009 79.35 -25.97 63.63
C ALA A 1009 78.00 -25.43 64.13
N SER A 1010 77.14 -25.03 63.20
CA SER A 1010 75.77 -24.62 63.48
C SER A 1010 74.83 -25.43 62.61
N GLY A 1011 73.73 -25.92 63.19
CA GLY A 1011 72.77 -26.70 62.45
C GLY A 1011 71.39 -26.65 63.09
N GLY A 1012 70.37 -26.83 62.26
CA GLY A 1012 68.99 -26.84 62.71
C GLY A 1012 68.20 -27.90 61.97
N VAL A 1013 67.23 -28.49 62.67
CA VAL A 1013 66.23 -29.37 62.08
C VAL A 1013 64.84 -28.83 62.41
N SER A 1014 63.94 -28.89 61.44
CA SER A 1014 62.52 -28.61 61.63
C SER A 1014 61.67 -29.67 60.95
N ILE A 1015 60.58 -30.04 61.61
CA ILE A 1015 59.51 -30.85 61.04
C ILE A 1015 58.22 -30.06 61.19
N MET A 1016 57.56 -29.77 60.08
CA MET A 1016 56.28 -29.06 60.05
C MET A 1016 55.27 -29.90 59.27
N ALA A 1017 54.09 -30.08 59.83
CA ALA A 1017 52.93 -30.65 59.16
C ALA A 1017 51.90 -29.54 58.96
N GLY A 1018 51.22 -29.53 57.82
CA GLY A 1018 50.25 -28.48 57.53
C GLY A 1018 49.12 -28.94 56.63
N ILE A 1019 48.04 -28.17 56.65
CA ILE A 1019 46.90 -28.29 55.75
C ILE A 1019 46.84 -27.00 54.94
N TYR A 1020 46.73 -27.15 53.63
CA TYR A 1020 46.49 -26.09 52.67
C TYR A 1020 45.13 -26.32 52.01
N PHE A 1021 44.29 -25.29 52.02
CA PHE A 1021 42.98 -25.28 51.41
C PHE A 1021 42.91 -24.14 50.39
N LYS A 1022 42.45 -24.44 49.17
CA LYS A 1022 42.15 -23.44 48.16
C LYS A 1022 40.82 -23.76 47.49
N MET A 1023 39.90 -22.81 47.48
CA MET A 1023 38.69 -22.82 46.65
C MET A 1023 38.81 -21.68 45.66
N GLU A 1024 38.59 -21.93 44.37
CA GLU A 1024 38.65 -20.90 43.32
C GLU A 1024 37.58 -21.16 42.26
N LEU A 1025 36.94 -20.10 41.78
CA LEU A 1025 35.95 -20.17 40.70
C LEU A 1025 36.66 -20.25 39.34
N VAL A 1026 36.59 -21.40 38.67
CA VAL A 1026 37.18 -21.68 37.35
C VAL A 1026 36.05 -22.06 36.38
N ASP A 1027 35.93 -21.38 35.24
CA ASP A 1027 34.88 -21.59 34.23
C ASP A 1027 33.44 -21.59 34.79
N GLY A 1028 33.19 -20.80 35.84
CA GLY A 1028 31.90 -20.69 36.51
C GLY A 1028 31.57 -21.84 37.48
N GLN A 1029 32.52 -22.74 37.75
CA GLN A 1029 32.40 -23.80 38.76
C GLN A 1029 33.49 -23.65 39.83
N ASN A 1030 33.16 -24.01 41.07
CA ASN A 1030 34.14 -23.98 42.17
C ASN A 1030 35.09 -25.19 42.06
N SER A 1031 36.37 -24.93 41.85
CA SER A 1031 37.43 -25.92 42.00
C SER A 1031 38.00 -25.84 43.41
N THR A 1032 37.99 -26.95 44.13
CA THR A 1032 38.42 -27.01 45.54
C THR A 1032 39.55 -28.00 45.71
N THR A 1033 40.67 -27.49 46.22
CA THR A 1033 41.91 -28.24 46.49
C THR A 1033 42.15 -28.30 48.00
N LEU A 1034 42.33 -29.50 48.53
CA LEU A 1034 42.76 -29.75 49.90
C LEU A 1034 44.07 -30.52 49.89
N THR A 1035 45.12 -29.97 50.49
CA THR A 1035 46.44 -30.61 50.55
C THR A 1035 46.89 -30.75 51.99
N GLY A 1036 47.15 -31.97 52.44
CA GLY A 1036 47.91 -32.22 53.66
C GLY A 1036 49.38 -32.41 53.30
N TYR A 1037 50.29 -31.74 54.00
CA TYR A 1037 51.73 -31.86 53.72
C TYR A 1037 52.56 -31.97 54.99
N VAL A 1038 53.74 -32.58 54.86
CA VAL A 1038 54.79 -32.66 55.88
C VAL A 1038 56.09 -32.21 55.23
N ARG A 1039 56.75 -31.22 55.84
CA ARG A 1039 58.06 -30.73 55.43
C ARG A 1039 59.07 -30.94 56.56
N ILE A 1040 60.18 -31.59 56.24
CA ILE A 1040 61.30 -31.80 57.15
C ILE A 1040 62.51 -31.12 56.54
N ASN A 1041 63.07 -30.15 57.24
CA ASN A 1041 64.26 -29.44 56.82
C ASN A 1041 65.36 -29.66 57.85
N GLY A 1042 66.57 -29.97 57.38
CA GLY A 1042 67.76 -30.06 58.20
C GLY A 1042 68.91 -29.38 57.49
N ALA A 1043 69.64 -28.49 58.17
CA ALA A 1043 70.84 -27.91 57.61
C ALA A 1043 71.95 -27.93 58.67
N LEU A 1044 73.17 -28.23 58.25
CA LEU A 1044 74.37 -28.20 59.06
C LEU A 1044 75.45 -27.43 58.29
N CYS A 1045 75.99 -26.39 58.91
CA CYS A 1045 77.08 -25.58 58.42
C CYS A 1045 78.29 -25.73 59.36
N ILE A 1046 79.44 -26.10 58.80
CA ILE A 1046 80.70 -26.28 59.53
C ILE A 1046 81.67 -25.19 59.08
N LEU A 1047 82.11 -24.36 60.02
CA LEU A 1047 83.08 -23.26 59.83
C LEU A 1047 82.74 -22.25 58.71
N GLY A 1048 81.50 -22.23 58.20
CA GLY A 1048 81.12 -21.43 57.01
C GLY A 1048 81.70 -21.95 55.69
N LEU A 1049 82.43 -23.07 55.72
CA LEU A 1049 83.15 -23.63 54.58
C LEU A 1049 82.38 -24.77 53.90
N ILE A 1050 81.61 -25.55 54.68
CA ILE A 1050 80.84 -26.69 54.20
C ILE A 1050 79.41 -26.58 54.75
N THR A 1051 78.42 -26.54 53.87
CA THR A 1051 77.00 -26.58 54.22
C THR A 1051 76.35 -27.81 53.59
N ALA A 1052 75.70 -28.63 54.41
CA ALA A 1052 74.84 -29.72 53.94
C ALA A 1052 73.41 -29.43 54.38
N SER A 1053 72.46 -29.46 53.44
CA SER A 1053 71.04 -29.31 53.73
C SER A 1053 70.22 -30.42 53.09
N ILE A 1054 69.25 -30.93 53.85
CA ILE A 1054 68.25 -31.89 53.42
C ILE A 1054 66.86 -31.27 53.60
N GLU A 1055 66.04 -31.38 52.56
CA GLU A 1055 64.65 -30.94 52.53
C GLU A 1055 63.81 -32.11 52.02
N LEU A 1056 62.95 -32.66 52.88
CA LEU A 1056 61.94 -33.65 52.52
C LEU A 1056 60.57 -32.97 52.57
N TYR A 1057 59.91 -32.90 51.44
CA TYR A 1057 58.53 -32.42 51.32
C TYR A 1057 57.65 -33.58 50.85
N MET A 1058 56.61 -33.92 51.62
CA MET A 1058 55.60 -34.90 51.25
C MET A 1058 54.25 -34.22 51.29
N ALA A 1059 53.45 -34.34 50.23
CA ALA A 1059 52.11 -33.79 50.16
C ALA A 1059 51.13 -34.84 49.63
N LEU A 1060 49.90 -34.81 50.15
CA LEU A 1060 48.75 -35.53 49.64
C LEU A 1060 47.67 -34.51 49.32
N THR A 1061 47.40 -34.33 48.03
CA THR A 1061 46.44 -33.37 47.50
C THR A 1061 45.19 -34.10 47.02
N TYR A 1062 44.02 -33.61 47.44
CA TYR A 1062 42.70 -34.03 46.98
C TYR A 1062 42.03 -32.87 46.22
N LEU A 1063 41.73 -33.11 44.95
CA LEU A 1063 40.92 -32.24 44.09
C LEU A 1063 39.47 -32.70 44.22
N ILE A 1064 38.68 -31.97 45.01
CA ILE A 1064 37.32 -32.37 45.40
C ILE A 1064 36.39 -32.39 44.17
N ASP A 1065 36.52 -31.39 43.30
CA ASP A 1065 35.78 -31.22 42.04
C ASP A 1065 36.05 -32.36 41.05
N LYS A 1066 37.26 -32.92 41.07
CA LYS A 1066 37.69 -34.00 40.17
C LYS A 1066 37.68 -35.38 40.83
N GLU A 1067 37.24 -35.47 42.09
CA GLU A 1067 37.28 -36.67 42.93
C GLU A 1067 38.64 -37.40 42.89
N LYS A 1068 39.74 -36.64 42.81
CA LYS A 1068 41.07 -37.17 42.50
C LYS A 1068 42.06 -36.84 43.59
N ALA A 1069 42.71 -37.86 44.16
CA ALA A 1069 43.81 -37.68 45.09
C ALA A 1069 45.15 -37.99 44.41
N PHE A 1070 46.18 -37.20 44.67
CA PHE A 1070 47.55 -37.53 44.30
C PHE A 1070 48.50 -37.17 45.43
N GLY A 1071 49.49 -38.03 45.64
CA GLY A 1071 50.59 -37.78 46.56
C GLY A 1071 51.86 -37.44 45.81
N GLU A 1072 52.66 -36.54 46.35
CA GLU A 1072 53.98 -36.18 45.86
C GLU A 1072 54.97 -36.17 47.02
N ALA A 1073 56.19 -36.62 46.75
CA ALA A 1073 57.29 -36.58 47.71
C ALA A 1073 58.56 -36.13 47.00
N THR A 1074 59.16 -35.07 47.51
CA THR A 1074 60.41 -34.48 47.01
C THR A 1074 61.45 -34.53 48.12
N LEU A 1075 62.57 -35.19 47.86
CA LEU A 1075 63.76 -35.16 48.71
C LEU A 1075 64.85 -34.40 47.99
N LYS A 1076 65.24 -33.24 48.52
CA LYS A 1076 66.31 -32.40 48.00
C LYS A 1076 67.47 -32.39 48.99
N MET A 1077 68.62 -32.83 48.52
CA MET A 1077 69.88 -32.75 49.26
C MET A 1077 70.81 -31.79 48.52
N LYS A 1078 71.33 -30.78 49.23
CA LYS A 1078 72.31 -29.83 48.72
C LYS A 1078 73.56 -29.91 49.58
N ILE A 1079 74.72 -30.06 48.95
CA ILE A 1079 76.02 -29.92 49.60
C ILE A 1079 76.74 -28.75 48.93
N GLU A 1080 77.23 -27.84 49.73
CA GLU A 1080 77.94 -26.64 49.32
C GLU A 1080 79.29 -26.60 50.04
N VAL A 1081 80.37 -26.45 49.26
CA VAL A 1081 81.74 -26.35 49.74
C VAL A 1081 82.37 -25.09 49.12
N LEU A 1082 82.67 -24.10 49.95
CA LEU A 1082 83.14 -22.77 49.53
C LEU A 1082 82.20 -22.11 48.50
N PHE A 1083 82.58 -22.10 47.22
CA PHE A 1083 81.84 -21.49 46.10
C PHE A 1083 81.25 -22.55 45.14
N PHE A 1084 81.42 -23.85 45.44
CA PHE A 1084 80.84 -24.94 44.66
C PHE A 1084 79.62 -25.50 45.39
N SER A 1085 78.52 -25.72 44.67
CA SER A 1085 77.35 -26.42 45.22
C SER A 1085 76.86 -27.50 44.26
N ALA A 1086 76.45 -28.63 44.81
CA ALA A 1086 75.79 -29.72 44.10
C ALA A 1086 74.46 -30.02 44.81
N SER A 1087 73.39 -30.12 44.03
CA SER A 1087 72.06 -30.48 44.53
C SER A 1087 71.56 -31.73 43.81
N VAL A 1088 71.05 -32.69 44.58
CA VAL A 1088 70.33 -33.85 44.06
C VAL A 1088 68.88 -33.74 44.53
N THR A 1089 67.95 -33.86 43.59
CA THR A 1089 66.51 -33.85 43.87
C THR A 1089 65.92 -35.16 43.40
N LEU A 1090 65.36 -35.93 44.33
CA LEU A 1090 64.56 -37.11 44.06
C LEU A 1090 63.09 -36.71 44.18
N HIS A 1091 62.34 -36.89 43.11
CA HIS A 1091 60.91 -36.60 43.06
C HIS A 1091 60.16 -37.88 42.72
N THR A 1092 59.13 -38.21 43.49
CA THR A 1092 58.16 -39.24 43.16
C THR A 1092 56.76 -38.69 43.32
N SER A 1093 55.86 -39.05 42.42
CA SER A 1093 54.45 -38.76 42.54
C SER A 1093 53.63 -40.00 42.27
N ARG A 1094 52.49 -40.12 42.95
CA ARG A 1094 51.53 -41.20 42.75
C ARG A 1094 50.13 -40.63 42.76
N THR A 1095 49.43 -40.79 41.65
CA THR A 1095 48.00 -40.50 41.60
C THR A 1095 47.22 -41.70 42.13
N PHE A 1096 46.35 -41.45 43.10
CA PHE A 1096 45.37 -42.41 43.60
C PHE A 1096 44.10 -42.28 42.74
N LYS A 1097 43.56 -43.42 42.31
CA LYS A 1097 42.47 -43.48 41.33
C LYS A 1097 41.20 -42.82 41.89
N GLY A 1098 40.71 -41.79 41.21
CA GLY A 1098 39.35 -41.25 41.38
C GLY A 1098 38.31 -42.09 40.64
N SER A 1099 37.02 -41.89 40.91
CA SER A 1099 35.93 -42.73 40.40
C SER A 1099 35.86 -42.73 38.85
N GLY A 1100 36.31 -43.81 38.20
CA GLY A 1100 35.89 -44.34 36.89
C GLY A 1100 35.63 -43.45 35.64
N LYS A 1101 35.92 -42.15 35.63
CA LYS A 1101 35.50 -41.21 34.57
C LYS A 1101 36.62 -40.63 33.71
N ASP A 1102 37.88 -41.00 33.95
CA ASP A 1102 38.97 -40.59 33.05
C ASP A 1102 38.80 -41.32 31.70
N PRO A 1103 38.67 -40.59 30.57
CA PRO A 1103 38.53 -41.23 29.26
C PRO A 1103 39.76 -42.09 28.99
N ASN A 1104 39.53 -43.36 28.64
CA ASN A 1104 40.61 -44.19 28.12
C ASN A 1104 40.99 -43.72 26.71
N PHE A 1105 42.13 -44.16 26.18
CA PHE A 1105 42.60 -43.72 24.87
C PHE A 1105 41.57 -43.92 23.73
N GLN A 1106 40.72 -44.95 23.84
CA GLN A 1106 39.60 -45.21 22.90
C GLN A 1106 38.45 -44.19 23.00
N MET A 1107 38.31 -43.50 24.14
CA MET A 1107 37.32 -42.44 24.35
C MET A 1107 37.82 -41.06 23.93
N ALA A 1108 39.13 -40.87 23.82
CA ALA A 1108 39.75 -39.58 23.50
C ALA A 1108 39.94 -39.34 21.99
N ILE A 1109 40.09 -40.40 21.20
CA ILE A 1109 40.29 -40.33 19.74
C ILE A 1109 39.41 -41.41 19.09
N LYS A 1110 38.57 -41.02 18.13
CA LYS A 1110 37.82 -41.98 17.31
C LYS A 1110 38.77 -42.68 16.33
N GLU A 1111 38.50 -43.94 15.99
CA GLU A 1111 39.34 -44.72 15.06
C GLU A 1111 39.61 -43.97 13.74
N ASN A 1112 38.63 -43.22 13.26
CA ASN A 1112 38.71 -42.38 12.09
C ASN A 1112 39.73 -41.23 12.25
N GLU A 1113 39.72 -40.54 13.40
CA GLU A 1113 40.66 -39.44 13.71
C GLU A 1113 42.09 -39.99 13.92
N TRP A 1114 42.22 -41.21 14.44
CA TRP A 1114 43.51 -41.90 14.55
C TRP A 1114 44.08 -42.28 13.18
N LEU A 1115 43.25 -42.81 12.28
CA LEU A 1115 43.65 -43.12 10.91
C LEU A 1115 44.03 -41.86 10.12
N GLU A 1116 43.31 -40.75 10.32
CA GLU A 1116 43.61 -39.46 9.70
C GLU A 1116 44.93 -38.87 10.22
N TYR A 1117 45.16 -38.92 11.53
CA TYR A 1117 46.44 -38.57 12.14
C TYR A 1117 47.59 -39.43 11.61
N CYS A 1118 47.40 -40.75 11.47
CA CYS A 1118 48.42 -41.64 10.92
C CYS A 1118 48.68 -41.38 9.42
N ALA A 1119 47.64 -41.07 8.63
CA ALA A 1119 47.75 -40.73 7.22
C ALA A 1119 48.51 -39.40 7.00
N ALA A 1120 48.35 -38.42 7.89
CA ALA A 1120 49.08 -37.15 7.84
C ALA A 1120 50.59 -37.30 8.05
N PHE A 1121 51.05 -38.39 8.67
CA PHE A 1121 52.48 -38.73 8.82
C PHE A 1121 52.99 -39.70 7.74
N ALA A 1122 52.12 -40.20 6.86
CA ALA A 1122 52.46 -41.11 5.77
C ALA A 1122 52.51 -40.42 4.38
N ALA A 1123 52.33 -39.09 4.31
CA ALA A 1123 52.41 -38.28 3.09
C ALA A 1123 53.74 -37.49 3.00
#